data_AF-A0A3N9PQN5-F1
#
_entry.id   AF-A0A3N9PQN5-F1
#
_cell.length_a   1.000
_cell.length_b   1.000
_cell.length_c   1.000
_cell.angle_alpha   90.00
_cell.angle_beta   90.00
_cell.angle_gamma   90.00
#
_symmetry.space_group_name_H-M   'P 1'
#
loop_
_entity.id
_entity.type
_entity.pdbx_description
1 polymer ?
#
loop_
_entity_poly.entity_id
_entity_poly.type
_entity_poly.pdbx_seq_one_letter_code
_entity_poly.pdbx_strand_id
1 'polypeptide(L)'
;MNEHLSVIPNGNSAAPAGLNGANSRVTWRDYIRIFYRGRYAILVTFLIIFLGSIILTFTMRPIYEASVRLMLVDQSSVGQSLFDFTSMMTKETMMNNQVEILKSRTLAERVIRDLRKSSIAQELDILQRPDTVKAAFSISRLLGSNRKPWAEAEIFDDQVQQLRESLIVRHIRNTDMMEIRYQAHSPEEACFIANTIALAYERINQEESKAEVQQVTDFLENQLQLYQDSLKVSEDELKSYQESAKVVALDHETLELVRKIAEFETLYNAAKTDLEAARQRIIYIDAELERQNTDFDIETISKTTALEEFTKKIAEKESMLAVYQAQTIQKGLSADTKKHTLREIENLQNQIDALKERFKEDVKAVAANQFMDPAQVSSSLFTSKIAVETEIRALTPKVEAFGKILTEYNLQLESLPAKKLELARRTRSAQVAEKLYILLQEKYQESRITEVGQMGNVRIIDPAKEDEEPISPKKKLNLFLGIIIGLGLGVAIAFVMDYVDDSVRTMEDLDALHLPLLATIPLIKPEQGNGLLARIKLEDPEVNAISERLVTHLRPKSPVSEAYRTLRTNILFAAPDKPKQIIMMTSTGPREGKSTSVANLAITIAQTGARTLLIDADLRRPMLHKLFQKEKEPGLTNVLVGRKSLSDSVKAVEEVPNLHLLTCGVTPPNPAELLGSNLMRELLQFARGQYDTILIDTPPIIAVTDPSVLARIMDGVILVVRTASTQRGATLMAVEQLRRVQAPLVGVVLNGISTGNFYGSLYYQQYYYYYTTDGQKKRRKVKKQQQSV
;
A
#
# COMPACT_ATOMS: atom_id res chain seq x y z
N MET A 1 -26.73 16.84 41.94
CA MET A 1 -26.19 15.56 42.44
C MET A 1 -24.91 15.32 41.65
N ASN A 2 -23.70 15.70 42.10
CA ASN A 2 -23.02 15.56 43.42
C ASN A 2 -22.53 14.12 43.65
N GLU A 3 -21.32 13.85 44.18
CA GLU A 3 -20.05 14.62 44.29
C GLU A 3 -18.92 13.74 44.87
N HIS A 4 -17.66 14.25 44.84
CA HIS A 4 -16.47 13.76 45.57
C HIS A 4 -15.97 12.33 45.19
N LEU A 5 -14.70 11.92 45.36
CA LEU A 5 -13.45 12.44 45.99
C LEU A 5 -12.28 12.32 44.95
N SER A 6 -11.05 12.87 45.05
CA SER A 6 -10.33 13.87 45.87
C SER A 6 -9.07 14.32 45.04
N VAL A 7 -8.19 15.32 45.29
CA VAL A 7 -7.69 16.04 46.49
C VAL A 7 -6.72 15.16 47.34
N ILE A 8 -5.45 15.50 47.62
CA ILE A 8 -4.52 16.61 47.23
C ILE A 8 -3.06 16.08 47.40
N PRO A 9 -1.98 16.60 46.76
CA PRO A 9 -1.41 17.95 47.02
C PRO A 9 -0.78 18.67 45.79
N ASN A 10 -0.12 19.81 46.04
CA ASN A 10 0.69 20.58 45.08
C ASN A 10 2.20 20.26 45.17
N GLY A 11 2.93 20.42 44.07
CA GLY A 11 4.40 20.51 44.05
C GLY A 11 4.85 21.82 43.39
N ASN A 12 5.26 22.81 44.17
CA ASN A 12 5.66 24.13 43.67
C ASN A 12 7.16 24.14 43.34
N SER A 13 7.53 24.30 42.06
CA SER A 13 8.91 24.58 41.65
C SER A 13 8.94 25.71 40.62
N ALA A 14 9.74 26.75 40.90
CA ALA A 14 9.79 27.95 40.07
C ALA A 14 10.68 27.74 38.85
N ALA A 15 10.08 27.70 37.66
CA ALA A 15 10.81 27.81 36.40
C ALA A 15 11.21 29.29 36.15
N PRO A 16 12.42 29.58 35.67
CA PRO A 16 12.89 30.95 35.47
C PRO A 16 12.17 31.63 34.29
N ALA A 17 11.84 32.91 34.46
CA ALA A 17 11.26 33.72 33.39
C ALA A 17 12.30 33.96 32.27
N GLY A 18 12.08 33.37 31.10
CA GLY A 18 12.98 33.47 29.96
C GLY A 18 12.26 33.44 28.62
N LEU A 19 12.56 34.43 27.78
CA LEU A 19 12.31 34.43 26.33
C LEU A 19 10.85 34.20 25.89
N ASN A 20 9.96 35.14 26.23
CA ASN A 20 8.77 35.39 25.39
C ASN A 20 9.22 35.89 24.01
N GLY A 21 9.43 34.95 23.07
CA GLY A 21 9.75 35.26 21.69
C GLY A 21 8.64 36.10 21.04
N ALA A 22 9.02 37.12 20.28
CA ALA A 22 8.06 37.92 19.52
C ALA A 22 7.37 37.03 18.48
N ASN A 23 6.07 36.78 18.65
CA ASN A 23 5.24 36.02 17.71
C ASN A 23 5.06 36.78 16.39
N SER A 24 6.07 36.69 15.52
CA SER A 24 5.98 37.06 14.11
C SER A 24 4.94 36.16 13.44
N ARG A 25 3.73 36.70 13.26
CA ARG A 25 2.61 35.99 12.60
C ARG A 25 3.03 35.64 11.17
N VAL A 26 3.35 34.37 10.93
CA VAL A 26 3.68 33.85 9.59
C VAL A 26 2.54 34.23 8.64
N THR A 27 2.83 35.03 7.62
CA THR A 27 1.81 35.51 6.71
C THR A 27 1.71 34.62 5.47
N TRP A 28 0.54 34.63 4.82
CA TRP A 28 0.36 34.00 3.51
C TRP A 28 1.38 34.47 2.44
N ARG A 29 2.00 35.65 2.63
CA ARG A 29 3.03 36.20 1.75
C ARG A 29 4.39 35.50 1.92
N ASP A 30 4.67 34.95 3.09
CA ASP A 30 5.92 34.24 3.37
C ASP A 30 5.91 32.86 2.71
N TYR A 31 4.77 32.14 2.75
CA TYR A 31 4.59 30.91 1.96
C TYR A 31 4.79 31.16 0.45
N ILE A 32 4.18 32.22 -0.11
CA ILE A 32 4.35 32.59 -1.53
C ILE A 32 5.84 32.87 -1.86
N ARG A 33 6.61 33.45 -0.92
CA ARG A 33 8.06 33.68 -1.08
C ARG A 33 8.83 32.36 -1.18
N ILE A 34 8.51 31.38 -0.33
CA ILE A 34 9.11 30.04 -0.33
C ILE A 34 8.84 29.34 -1.67
N PHE A 35 7.58 29.32 -2.13
CA PHE A 35 7.23 28.76 -3.45
C PHE A 35 7.99 29.45 -4.61
N TYR A 36 8.08 30.78 -4.61
CA TYR A 36 8.73 31.51 -5.70
C TYR A 36 10.25 31.31 -5.75
N ARG A 37 10.91 31.17 -4.59
CA ARG A 37 12.34 30.80 -4.51
C ARG A 37 12.56 29.33 -4.89
N GLY A 38 11.80 28.44 -4.25
CA GLY A 38 11.88 27.00 -4.43
C GLY A 38 11.41 26.50 -5.79
N ARG A 39 10.82 27.35 -6.65
CA ARG A 39 10.22 26.95 -7.95
C ARG A 39 11.09 26.04 -8.81
N TYR A 40 12.41 26.21 -8.78
CA TYR A 40 13.33 25.34 -9.53
C TYR A 40 13.55 23.98 -8.85
N ALA A 41 13.64 23.93 -7.52
CA ALA A 41 13.66 22.67 -6.78
C ALA A 41 12.34 21.92 -6.95
N ILE A 42 11.20 22.62 -6.79
CA ILE A 42 9.85 22.07 -7.00
C ILE A 42 9.74 21.48 -8.41
N LEU A 43 10.11 22.24 -9.45
CA LEU A 43 10.02 21.80 -10.85
C LEU A 43 10.97 20.63 -11.15
N VAL A 44 12.21 20.63 -10.64
CA VAL A 44 13.18 19.55 -10.88
C VAL A 44 12.76 18.26 -10.14
N THR A 45 12.38 18.35 -8.86
CA THR A 45 11.87 17.19 -8.11
C THR A 45 10.60 16.63 -8.73
N PHE A 46 9.66 17.50 -9.15
CA PHE A 46 8.47 17.09 -9.89
C PHE A 46 8.85 16.38 -11.20
N LEU A 47 9.73 16.96 -12.02
CA LEU A 47 10.13 16.38 -13.30
C LEU A 47 10.78 15.00 -13.14
N ILE A 48 11.66 14.84 -12.14
CA ILE A 48 12.33 13.56 -11.84
C ILE A 48 11.31 12.49 -11.43
N ILE A 49 10.41 12.82 -10.49
CA ILE A 49 9.41 11.86 -9.98
C ILE A 49 8.36 11.54 -11.03
N PHE A 50 7.91 12.53 -11.80
CA PHE A 50 6.95 12.36 -12.89
C PHE A 50 7.53 11.54 -14.05
N LEU A 51 8.77 11.80 -14.46
CA LEU A 51 9.45 11.01 -15.49
C LEU A 51 9.74 9.58 -15.01
N GLY A 52 10.15 9.40 -13.75
CA GLY A 52 10.31 8.08 -13.13
C GLY A 52 8.98 7.30 -13.05
N SER A 53 7.88 7.98 -12.69
CA SER A 53 6.52 7.43 -12.69
C SER A 53 6.08 6.98 -14.09
N ILE A 54 6.36 7.78 -15.13
CA ILE A 54 6.12 7.41 -16.53
C ILE A 54 6.93 6.17 -16.90
N ILE A 55 8.26 6.18 -16.70
CA ILE A 55 9.12 5.05 -17.06
C ILE A 55 8.68 3.77 -16.36
N LEU A 56 8.44 3.81 -15.05
CA LEU A 56 8.00 2.64 -14.28
C LEU A 56 6.63 2.14 -14.76
N THR A 57 5.68 3.04 -15.04
CA THR A 57 4.31 2.69 -15.47
C THR A 57 4.23 2.15 -16.90
N PHE A 58 5.15 2.54 -17.79
CA PHE A 58 5.19 2.07 -19.18
C PHE A 58 6.18 0.91 -19.42
N THR A 59 7.09 0.61 -18.47
CA THR A 59 8.01 -0.55 -18.53
C THR A 59 7.45 -1.80 -17.83
N MET A 60 6.46 -1.67 -16.95
CA MET A 60 5.75 -2.82 -16.37
C MET A 60 5.01 -3.63 -17.45
N ARG A 61 5.21 -4.95 -17.49
CA ARG A 61 4.38 -5.87 -18.29
C ARG A 61 2.90 -5.67 -17.87
N PRO A 62 1.94 -5.59 -18.83
CA PRO A 62 0.52 -5.55 -18.49
C PRO A 62 0.08 -6.86 -17.82
N ILE A 63 -1.01 -6.79 -17.07
CA ILE A 63 -1.71 -7.96 -16.52
C ILE A 63 -3.18 -7.83 -16.94
N TYR A 64 -3.71 -8.89 -17.53
CA TYR A 64 -5.12 -9.04 -17.93
C TYR A 64 -5.79 -10.05 -17.00
N GLU A 65 -7.11 -9.97 -16.86
CA GLU A 65 -7.92 -10.89 -16.05
C GLU A 65 -9.07 -11.41 -16.90
N ALA A 66 -9.27 -12.73 -16.94
CA ALA A 66 -10.41 -13.34 -17.60
C ALA A 66 -11.21 -14.17 -16.60
N SER A 67 -12.53 -14.25 -16.76
CA SER A 67 -13.44 -14.90 -15.82
C SER A 67 -14.39 -15.90 -16.46
N VAL A 68 -14.46 -17.13 -15.92
CA VAL A 68 -15.51 -18.11 -16.20
C VAL A 68 -16.54 -18.09 -15.07
N ARG A 69 -17.83 -18.27 -15.40
CA ARG A 69 -18.87 -18.55 -14.41
C ARG A 69 -19.39 -19.99 -14.53
N LEU A 70 -19.36 -20.67 -13.40
CA LEU A 70 -19.93 -22.00 -13.20
C LEU A 70 -21.21 -21.89 -12.37
N MET A 71 -22.14 -22.81 -12.58
CA MET A 71 -23.27 -23.05 -11.70
C MET A 71 -23.23 -24.48 -11.18
N LEU A 72 -23.55 -24.65 -9.90
CA LEU A 72 -23.84 -25.95 -9.32
C LEU A 72 -25.31 -26.29 -9.55
N VAL A 73 -25.56 -27.46 -10.12
CA VAL A 73 -26.89 -27.97 -10.47
C VAL A 73 -27.26 -29.06 -9.47
N ASP A 74 -28.38 -28.85 -8.78
CA ASP A 74 -28.95 -29.81 -7.85
C ASP A 74 -29.51 -31.03 -8.62
N GLN A 75 -28.95 -32.23 -8.37
CA GLN A 75 -29.27 -33.43 -9.16
C GLN A 75 -30.60 -34.10 -8.79
N SER A 76 -31.32 -33.58 -7.79
CA SER A 76 -32.61 -34.06 -7.24
C SER A 76 -33.81 -34.06 -8.22
N SER A 77 -33.56 -34.05 -9.53
CA SER A 77 -34.57 -33.96 -10.61
C SER A 77 -34.51 -35.07 -11.66
N VAL A 78 -33.47 -35.91 -11.71
CA VAL A 78 -33.33 -37.00 -12.70
C VAL A 78 -33.77 -38.34 -12.11
N GLY A 79 -35.07 -38.47 -11.89
CA GLY A 79 -35.73 -39.70 -11.46
C GLY A 79 -35.76 -39.91 -9.94
N GLN A 80 -36.91 -40.31 -9.41
CA GLN A 80 -37.03 -40.79 -8.04
C GLN A 80 -36.49 -42.22 -7.94
N SER A 81 -35.16 -42.36 -7.88
CA SER A 81 -34.55 -43.55 -7.32
C SER A 81 -35.10 -43.79 -5.91
N LEU A 82 -35.27 -45.04 -5.51
CA LEU A 82 -35.64 -45.39 -4.13
C LEU A 82 -34.54 -45.03 -3.09
N PHE A 83 -33.38 -44.58 -3.57
CA PHE A 83 -32.37 -43.88 -2.79
C PHE A 83 -32.27 -42.42 -3.29
N ASP A 84 -32.94 -41.49 -2.61
CA ASP A 84 -32.72 -40.04 -2.84
C ASP A 84 -31.40 -39.60 -2.18
N PHE A 85 -30.39 -39.37 -3.00
CA PHE A 85 -29.00 -39.19 -2.55
C PHE A 85 -28.57 -37.73 -2.31
N THR A 86 -29.36 -36.70 -2.69
CA THR A 86 -28.82 -35.34 -2.84
C THR A 86 -29.47 -34.23 -2.00
N SER A 87 -30.65 -34.43 -1.44
CA SER A 87 -31.49 -33.40 -0.80
C SER A 87 -30.99 -32.82 0.55
N MET A 88 -29.76 -33.13 1.00
CA MET A 88 -29.40 -33.17 2.43
C MET A 88 -28.24 -32.26 2.90
N MET A 89 -27.65 -31.46 2.02
CA MET A 89 -26.45 -30.64 2.28
C MET A 89 -26.75 -29.14 2.36
N THR A 90 -26.09 -28.43 3.29
CA THR A 90 -26.15 -26.96 3.35
C THR A 90 -25.36 -26.35 2.19
N LYS A 91 -26.08 -25.65 1.29
CA LYS A 91 -25.53 -25.07 0.05
C LYS A 91 -24.22 -24.28 0.23
N GLU A 92 -24.10 -23.52 1.31
CA GLU A 92 -22.92 -22.70 1.59
C GLU A 92 -21.64 -23.54 1.81
N THR A 93 -21.75 -24.75 2.41
CA THR A 93 -20.58 -25.61 2.61
C THR A 93 -20.21 -26.40 1.37
N MET A 94 -21.19 -26.88 0.60
CA MET A 94 -20.90 -27.46 -0.73
C MET A 94 -20.08 -26.47 -1.56
N MET A 95 -20.51 -25.21 -1.58
CA MET A 95 -19.84 -24.13 -2.30
C MET A 95 -18.38 -23.91 -1.85
N ASN A 96 -18.14 -23.84 -0.54
CA ASN A 96 -16.79 -23.65 -0.01
C ASN A 96 -15.87 -24.85 -0.32
N ASN A 97 -16.39 -26.08 -0.27
CA ASN A 97 -15.62 -27.27 -0.64
C ASN A 97 -15.21 -27.23 -2.12
N GLN A 98 -16.11 -26.83 -3.02
CA GLN A 98 -15.78 -26.66 -4.44
C GLN A 98 -14.74 -25.56 -4.68
N VAL A 99 -14.76 -24.47 -3.90
CA VAL A 99 -13.75 -23.41 -3.96
C VAL A 99 -12.35 -23.92 -3.59
N GLU A 100 -12.22 -24.85 -2.63
CA GLU A 100 -10.92 -25.46 -2.28
C GLU A 100 -10.50 -26.57 -3.24
N ILE A 101 -11.44 -27.36 -3.79
CA ILE A 101 -11.16 -28.30 -4.90
C ILE A 101 -10.61 -27.55 -6.12
N LEU A 102 -11.17 -26.39 -6.44
CA LEU A 102 -10.69 -25.50 -7.50
C LEU A 102 -9.28 -24.90 -7.23
N LYS A 103 -8.84 -24.81 -5.96
CA LYS A 103 -7.47 -24.42 -5.57
C LYS A 103 -6.52 -25.61 -5.37
N SER A 104 -7.02 -26.84 -5.52
CA SER A 104 -6.27 -28.05 -5.23
C SER A 104 -5.04 -28.19 -6.12
N ARG A 105 -3.99 -28.81 -5.58
CA ARG A 105 -2.81 -29.17 -6.36
C ARG A 105 -3.17 -30.14 -7.49
N THR A 106 -4.09 -31.08 -7.25
CA THR A 106 -4.52 -32.10 -8.22
C THR A 106 -5.14 -31.49 -9.48
N LEU A 107 -6.05 -30.53 -9.34
CA LEU A 107 -6.60 -29.80 -10.49
C LEU A 107 -5.51 -29.01 -11.21
N ALA A 108 -4.67 -28.27 -10.48
CA ALA A 108 -3.59 -27.47 -11.06
C ALA A 108 -2.59 -28.32 -11.86
N GLU A 109 -2.20 -29.49 -11.35
CA GLU A 109 -1.37 -30.45 -12.09
C GLU A 109 -2.06 -30.97 -13.36
N ARG A 110 -3.37 -31.25 -13.31
CA ARG A 110 -4.14 -31.68 -14.48
C ARG A 110 -4.23 -30.58 -15.53
N VAL A 111 -4.44 -29.33 -15.10
CA VAL A 111 -4.47 -28.15 -15.97
C VAL A 111 -3.12 -27.93 -16.64
N ILE A 112 -1.99 -27.93 -15.92
CA ILE A 112 -0.66 -27.80 -16.56
C ILE A 112 -0.40 -28.95 -17.55
N ARG A 113 -0.83 -30.18 -17.25
CA ARG A 113 -0.72 -31.33 -18.16
C ARG A 113 -1.59 -31.20 -19.42
N ASP A 114 -2.76 -30.57 -19.34
CA ASP A 114 -3.62 -30.34 -20.51
C ASP A 114 -3.18 -29.10 -21.31
N LEU A 115 -2.74 -28.02 -20.66
CA LEU A 115 -2.11 -26.86 -21.31
C LEU A 115 -0.88 -27.28 -22.11
N ARG A 116 0.00 -28.15 -21.55
CA ARG A 116 1.18 -28.71 -22.26
C ARG A 116 0.84 -29.57 -23.49
N LYS A 117 -0.41 -29.99 -23.68
CA LYS A 117 -0.90 -30.72 -24.88
C LYS A 117 -1.60 -29.80 -25.88
N SER A 118 -1.90 -28.56 -25.51
CA SER A 118 -2.64 -27.62 -26.38
C SER A 118 -1.80 -27.17 -27.58
N SER A 119 -2.47 -26.71 -28.63
CA SER A 119 -1.80 -26.10 -29.80
C SER A 119 -1.06 -24.81 -29.46
N ILE A 120 -1.49 -24.10 -28.41
CA ILE A 120 -0.98 -22.79 -27.95
C ILE A 120 0.17 -22.99 -26.93
N ALA A 121 0.55 -24.23 -26.62
CA ALA A 121 1.49 -24.56 -25.52
C ALA A 121 2.89 -23.91 -25.59
N GLN A 122 3.31 -23.40 -26.76
CA GLN A 122 4.58 -22.69 -26.94
C GLN A 122 4.46 -21.17 -26.71
N GLU A 123 3.24 -20.64 -26.67
CA GLU A 123 2.93 -19.20 -26.64
C GLU A 123 2.50 -18.74 -25.23
N LEU A 124 2.00 -19.66 -24.38
CA LEU A 124 1.66 -19.42 -22.97
C LEU A 124 2.93 -19.07 -22.13
N ASP A 125 3.00 -17.87 -21.55
CA ASP A 125 4.12 -17.39 -20.71
C ASP A 125 4.31 -18.29 -19.47
N ILE A 126 3.23 -18.86 -18.91
CA ILE A 126 3.33 -19.85 -17.82
C ILE A 126 4.03 -21.16 -18.22
N LEU A 127 4.00 -21.58 -19.50
CA LEU A 127 4.69 -22.79 -19.94
C LEU A 127 6.14 -22.53 -20.37
N GLN A 128 6.53 -21.27 -20.55
CA GLN A 128 7.92 -20.89 -20.82
C GLN A 128 8.79 -21.13 -19.57
N ARG A 129 10.11 -21.19 -19.77
CA ARG A 129 11.05 -21.39 -18.65
C ARG A 129 11.11 -20.11 -17.81
N PRO A 130 11.02 -20.17 -16.47
CA PRO A 130 10.95 -18.98 -15.63
C PRO A 130 12.08 -17.99 -15.93
N ASP A 131 11.68 -16.82 -16.43
CA ASP A 131 12.57 -15.93 -17.17
C ASP A 131 13.72 -15.41 -16.28
N THR A 132 14.93 -15.36 -16.85
CA THR A 132 16.18 -15.12 -16.09
C THR A 132 16.27 -13.71 -15.47
N VAL A 133 15.26 -12.87 -15.68
CA VAL A 133 15.09 -11.53 -15.10
C VAL A 133 15.05 -11.56 -13.57
N LYS A 134 14.40 -12.56 -12.93
CA LYS A 134 14.46 -12.73 -11.45
C LYS A 134 15.92 -13.00 -10.96
N ALA A 135 16.77 -13.57 -11.81
CA ALA A 135 18.20 -13.78 -11.57
C ALA A 135 19.09 -12.59 -12.01
N ALA A 136 18.53 -11.58 -12.69
CA ALA A 136 19.26 -10.39 -13.14
C ALA A 136 19.28 -9.27 -12.08
N PHE A 137 18.19 -9.11 -11.32
CA PHE A 137 18.06 -8.08 -10.28
C PHE A 137 18.42 -8.54 -8.86
N SER A 138 18.73 -9.83 -8.66
CA SER A 138 19.08 -10.38 -7.36
C SER A 138 20.58 -10.26 -7.05
N ILE A 139 20.90 -9.75 -5.85
CA ILE A 139 22.26 -9.46 -5.38
C ILE A 139 23.19 -10.69 -5.41
N SER A 140 22.63 -11.90 -5.48
CA SER A 140 23.35 -13.17 -5.66
C SER A 140 24.29 -13.23 -6.88
N ARG A 141 24.11 -12.39 -7.92
CA ARG A 141 25.07 -12.30 -9.04
C ARG A 141 26.43 -11.72 -8.61
N LEU A 142 26.49 -10.94 -7.53
CA LEU A 142 27.72 -10.44 -6.91
C LEU A 142 28.40 -11.49 -5.99
N LEU A 143 27.74 -12.62 -5.74
CA LEU A 143 28.15 -13.67 -4.78
C LEU A 143 28.35 -15.04 -5.44
N GLY A 144 28.78 -15.08 -6.70
CA GLY A 144 29.39 -16.25 -7.35
C GLY A 144 28.54 -17.54 -7.41
N SER A 145 27.23 -17.44 -7.18
CA SER A 145 26.35 -18.60 -6.99
C SER A 145 26.05 -19.29 -8.32
N ASN A 146 26.84 -20.32 -8.66
CA ASN A 146 26.66 -21.14 -9.84
C ASN A 146 25.47 -22.11 -9.64
N ARG A 147 24.24 -21.59 -9.73
CA ARG A 147 23.01 -22.38 -9.60
C ARG A 147 22.95 -23.45 -10.71
N LYS A 148 22.60 -24.68 -10.32
CA LYS A 148 22.35 -25.77 -11.28
C LYS A 148 21.17 -25.40 -12.20
N PRO A 149 21.11 -25.93 -13.44
CA PRO A 149 19.88 -25.93 -14.22
C PRO A 149 18.76 -26.65 -13.46
N TRP A 150 17.54 -26.13 -13.53
CA TRP A 150 16.37 -26.76 -12.93
C TRP A 150 16.10 -28.15 -13.52
N ALA A 151 15.68 -29.09 -12.67
CA ALA A 151 15.13 -30.36 -13.11
C ALA A 151 13.72 -30.16 -13.71
N GLU A 152 13.30 -31.03 -14.63
CA GLU A 152 11.99 -30.90 -15.28
C GLU A 152 10.81 -30.98 -14.28
N ALA A 153 10.98 -31.75 -13.20
CA ALA A 153 10.04 -31.81 -12.08
C ALA A 153 9.95 -30.49 -11.29
N GLU A 154 11.08 -29.79 -11.08
CA GLU A 154 11.09 -28.47 -10.41
C GLU A 154 10.38 -27.42 -11.27
N ILE A 155 10.55 -27.47 -12.60
CA ILE A 155 9.85 -26.60 -13.54
C ILE A 155 8.34 -26.89 -13.52
N PHE A 156 7.93 -28.16 -13.48
CA PHE A 156 6.50 -28.51 -13.36
C PHE A 156 5.90 -28.03 -12.03
N ASP A 157 6.64 -28.12 -10.92
CA ASP A 157 6.19 -27.65 -9.59
C ASP A 157 6.02 -26.13 -9.54
N ASP A 158 7.00 -25.37 -10.07
CA ASP A 158 6.95 -23.90 -10.17
C ASP A 158 5.78 -23.43 -11.05
N GLN A 159 5.51 -24.13 -12.17
CA GLN A 159 4.35 -23.86 -13.05
C GLN A 159 3.01 -24.15 -12.35
N VAL A 160 2.91 -25.24 -11.60
CA VAL A 160 1.72 -25.59 -10.81
C VAL A 160 1.48 -24.58 -9.69
N GLN A 161 2.54 -24.08 -9.06
CA GLN A 161 2.42 -23.04 -8.02
C GLN A 161 2.07 -21.68 -8.62
N GLN A 162 2.70 -21.26 -9.73
CA GLN A 162 2.36 -20.02 -10.45
C GLN A 162 0.88 -20.00 -10.90
N LEU A 163 0.36 -21.13 -11.40
CA LEU A 163 -1.06 -21.26 -11.74
C LEU A 163 -1.95 -20.99 -10.53
N ARG A 164 -1.62 -21.56 -9.36
CA ARG A 164 -2.40 -21.44 -8.12
C ARG A 164 -2.30 -20.05 -7.49
N GLU A 165 -1.17 -19.37 -7.61
CA GLU A 165 -1.00 -17.97 -7.17
C GLU A 165 -1.75 -16.98 -8.08
N SER A 166 -1.90 -17.29 -9.36
CA SER A 166 -2.59 -16.45 -10.36
C SER A 166 -4.11 -16.72 -10.47
N LEU A 167 -4.60 -17.71 -9.72
CA LEU A 167 -5.99 -18.19 -9.74
C LEU A 167 -6.81 -17.62 -8.57
N ILE A 168 -7.90 -16.92 -8.89
CA ILE A 168 -8.79 -16.29 -7.92
C ILE A 168 -10.20 -16.89 -8.09
N VAL A 169 -10.56 -17.80 -7.19
CA VAL A 169 -11.88 -18.44 -7.15
C VAL A 169 -12.77 -17.73 -6.12
N ARG A 170 -14.03 -17.42 -6.48
CA ARG A 170 -15.00 -16.76 -5.60
C ARG A 170 -16.41 -17.33 -5.75
N HIS A 171 -17.13 -17.45 -4.64
CA HIS A 171 -18.59 -17.64 -4.65
C HIS A 171 -19.32 -16.31 -4.91
N ILE A 172 -20.40 -16.36 -5.70
CA ILE A 172 -21.34 -15.26 -5.85
C ILE A 172 -22.44 -15.41 -4.79
N ARG A 173 -22.33 -14.66 -3.69
CA ARG A 173 -23.26 -14.71 -2.54
C ARG A 173 -24.73 -14.72 -2.95
N ASN A 174 -25.53 -15.52 -2.24
CA ASN A 174 -26.96 -15.73 -2.48
C ASN A 174 -27.32 -16.34 -3.85
N THR A 175 -26.37 -17.02 -4.51
CA THR A 175 -26.59 -17.77 -5.74
C THR A 175 -25.88 -19.13 -5.70
N ASP A 176 -26.25 -20.04 -6.60
CA ASP A 176 -25.55 -21.32 -6.80
C ASP A 176 -24.37 -21.19 -7.80
N MET A 177 -23.78 -19.99 -7.94
CA MET A 177 -22.74 -19.70 -8.94
C MET A 177 -21.36 -19.44 -8.34
N MET A 178 -20.33 -19.97 -9.00
CA MET A 178 -18.92 -19.69 -8.77
C MET A 178 -18.34 -18.86 -9.91
N GLU A 179 -17.42 -17.95 -9.59
CA GLU A 179 -16.64 -17.18 -10.55
C GLU A 179 -15.16 -17.55 -10.40
N ILE A 180 -14.60 -18.15 -11.45
CA ILE A 180 -13.18 -18.47 -11.58
C ILE A 180 -12.55 -17.32 -12.37
N ARG A 181 -11.58 -16.62 -11.77
CA ARG A 181 -10.79 -15.59 -12.44
C ARG A 181 -9.34 -16.05 -12.54
N TYR A 182 -8.70 -15.81 -13.67
CA TYR A 182 -7.27 -16.08 -13.87
C TYR A 182 -6.57 -14.84 -14.43
N GLN A 183 -5.37 -14.56 -13.93
CA GLN A 183 -4.58 -13.38 -14.31
C GLN A 183 -3.32 -13.79 -15.10
N ALA A 184 -3.08 -13.14 -16.24
CA ALA A 184 -1.99 -13.49 -17.16
C ALA A 184 -1.37 -12.27 -17.86
N HIS A 185 -0.29 -12.48 -18.61
CA HIS A 185 0.42 -11.40 -19.32
C HIS A 185 -0.11 -11.11 -20.74
N SER A 186 -0.99 -11.96 -21.28
CA SER A 186 -1.80 -11.67 -22.48
C SER A 186 -3.31 -11.94 -22.24
N PRO A 187 -4.23 -11.31 -23.01
CA PRO A 187 -5.67 -11.58 -22.91
C PRO A 187 -6.01 -13.03 -23.29
N GLU A 188 -5.36 -13.54 -24.33
CA GLU A 188 -5.55 -14.90 -24.86
C GLU A 188 -5.10 -15.96 -23.84
N GLU A 189 -3.95 -15.78 -23.19
CA GLU A 189 -3.48 -16.67 -22.12
C GLU A 189 -4.45 -16.65 -20.93
N ALA A 190 -4.94 -15.46 -20.52
CA ALA A 190 -5.91 -15.35 -19.44
C ALA A 190 -7.21 -16.11 -19.76
N CYS A 191 -7.76 -15.87 -20.95
CA CYS A 191 -8.97 -16.50 -21.46
C CYS A 191 -8.83 -18.02 -21.59
N PHE A 192 -7.76 -18.48 -22.23
CA PHE A 192 -7.51 -19.89 -22.52
C PHE A 192 -7.28 -20.70 -21.23
N ILE A 193 -6.49 -20.16 -20.28
CA ILE A 193 -6.24 -20.85 -19.01
C ILE A 193 -7.50 -20.85 -18.14
N ALA A 194 -8.24 -19.75 -18.04
CA ALA A 194 -9.50 -19.72 -17.28
C ALA A 194 -10.51 -20.76 -17.79
N ASN A 195 -10.70 -20.84 -19.11
CA ASN A 195 -11.54 -21.87 -19.74
C ASN A 195 -10.98 -23.29 -19.54
N THR A 196 -9.66 -23.48 -19.59
CA THR A 196 -9.03 -24.80 -19.37
C THR A 196 -9.22 -25.28 -17.92
N ILE A 197 -9.12 -24.38 -16.93
CA ILE A 197 -9.39 -24.69 -15.52
C ILE A 197 -10.84 -25.15 -15.34
N ALA A 198 -11.80 -24.42 -15.92
CA ALA A 198 -13.21 -24.77 -15.86
C ALA A 198 -13.51 -26.14 -16.50
N LEU A 199 -12.99 -26.40 -17.69
CA LEU A 199 -13.18 -27.67 -18.41
C LEU A 199 -12.47 -28.86 -17.73
N ALA A 200 -11.31 -28.64 -17.11
CA ALA A 200 -10.60 -29.69 -16.36
C ALA A 200 -11.35 -30.05 -15.06
N TYR A 201 -11.97 -29.07 -14.40
CA TYR A 201 -12.76 -29.25 -13.19
C TYR A 201 -14.13 -29.89 -13.48
N GLU A 202 -14.85 -29.44 -14.52
CA GLU A 202 -16.10 -30.07 -15.00
C GLU A 202 -15.87 -31.56 -15.34
N ARG A 203 -14.71 -31.89 -15.94
CA ARG A 203 -14.31 -33.28 -16.24
C ARG A 203 -13.97 -34.10 -14.98
N ILE A 204 -13.27 -33.54 -14.00
CA ILE A 204 -13.03 -34.22 -12.70
C ILE A 204 -14.37 -34.54 -12.04
N ASN A 205 -15.27 -33.56 -11.96
CA ASN A 205 -16.59 -33.71 -11.36
C ASN A 205 -17.44 -34.80 -12.07
N GLN A 206 -17.34 -34.90 -13.40
CA GLN A 206 -17.97 -35.96 -14.18
C GLN A 206 -17.35 -37.36 -13.97
N GLU A 207 -16.03 -37.44 -13.78
CA GLU A 207 -15.33 -38.69 -13.48
C GLU A 207 -15.67 -39.19 -12.06
N GLU A 208 -15.68 -38.30 -11.07
CA GLU A 208 -16.08 -38.59 -9.67
C GLU A 208 -17.54 -39.04 -9.58
N SER A 209 -18.47 -38.28 -10.19
CA SER A 209 -19.91 -38.60 -10.16
C SER A 209 -20.25 -39.93 -10.84
N LYS A 210 -19.39 -40.43 -11.74
CA LYS A 210 -19.55 -41.73 -12.38
C LYS A 210 -18.94 -42.85 -11.54
N ALA A 211 -17.78 -42.64 -10.95
CA ALA A 211 -17.12 -43.63 -10.10
C ALA A 211 -17.99 -44.05 -8.89
N GLU A 212 -18.72 -43.09 -8.29
CA GLU A 212 -19.65 -43.36 -7.18
C GLU A 212 -20.80 -44.29 -7.60
N VAL A 213 -21.45 -44.04 -8.74
CA VAL A 213 -22.54 -44.89 -9.24
C VAL A 213 -22.01 -46.23 -9.74
N GLN A 214 -20.86 -46.25 -10.42
CA GLN A 214 -20.23 -47.47 -10.92
C GLN A 214 -19.97 -48.47 -9.78
N GLN A 215 -19.49 -48.01 -8.62
CA GLN A 215 -19.26 -48.89 -7.46
C GLN A 215 -20.55 -49.60 -6.99
N VAL A 216 -21.71 -48.95 -7.13
CA VAL A 216 -23.03 -49.54 -6.83
C VAL A 216 -23.46 -50.51 -7.94
N THR A 217 -23.26 -50.15 -9.21
CA THR A 217 -23.51 -51.02 -10.37
C THR A 217 -22.68 -52.31 -10.27
N ASP A 218 -21.38 -52.21 -9.97
CA ASP A 218 -20.46 -53.34 -9.79
C ASP A 218 -20.90 -54.26 -8.64
N PHE A 219 -21.35 -53.69 -7.50
CA PHE A 219 -21.89 -54.48 -6.39
C PHE A 219 -23.17 -55.25 -6.79
N LEU A 220 -24.10 -54.57 -7.47
CA LEU A 220 -25.36 -55.18 -7.91
C LEU A 220 -25.14 -56.27 -8.97
N GLU A 221 -24.17 -56.10 -9.87
CA GLU A 221 -23.81 -57.13 -10.88
C GLU A 221 -23.29 -58.41 -10.22
N ASN A 222 -22.40 -58.27 -9.21
CA ASN A 222 -21.87 -59.40 -8.46
C ASN A 222 -22.96 -60.14 -7.66
N GLN A 223 -23.93 -59.42 -7.08
CA GLN A 223 -25.09 -60.03 -6.44
C GLN A 223 -26.01 -60.73 -7.46
N LEU A 224 -26.28 -60.09 -8.60
CA LEU A 224 -27.18 -60.61 -9.64
C LEU A 224 -26.69 -61.97 -10.18
N GLN A 225 -25.39 -62.11 -10.42
CA GLN A 225 -24.80 -63.40 -10.83
C GLN A 225 -25.01 -64.49 -9.78
N LEU A 226 -24.78 -64.19 -8.49
CA LEU A 226 -24.97 -65.14 -7.38
C LEU A 226 -26.43 -65.61 -7.28
N TYR A 227 -27.40 -64.71 -7.43
CA TYR A 227 -28.82 -65.07 -7.42
C TYR A 227 -29.27 -65.76 -8.71
N GLN A 228 -28.64 -65.49 -9.86
CA GLN A 228 -28.89 -66.22 -11.12
C GLN A 228 -28.49 -67.70 -11.02
N ASP A 229 -27.30 -67.97 -10.46
CA ASP A 229 -26.85 -69.34 -10.23
C ASP A 229 -27.70 -70.03 -9.16
N SER A 230 -28.08 -69.32 -8.09
CA SER A 230 -28.98 -69.85 -7.06
C SER A 230 -30.38 -70.18 -7.60
N LEU A 231 -30.94 -69.35 -8.49
CA LEU A 231 -32.21 -69.61 -9.17
C LEU A 231 -32.12 -70.91 -9.94
N LYS A 232 -31.17 -71.02 -10.87
CA LYS A 232 -30.98 -72.21 -11.70
C LYS A 232 -30.84 -73.49 -10.88
N VAL A 233 -30.03 -73.48 -9.82
CA VAL A 233 -29.88 -74.64 -8.92
C VAL A 233 -31.22 -75.00 -8.27
N SER A 234 -31.97 -74.02 -7.77
CA SER A 234 -33.27 -74.29 -7.11
C SER A 234 -34.37 -74.75 -8.09
N GLU A 235 -34.33 -74.33 -9.35
CA GLU A 235 -35.19 -74.84 -10.42
C GLU A 235 -34.86 -76.29 -10.78
N ASP A 236 -33.58 -76.60 -11.00
CA ASP A 236 -33.11 -77.97 -11.31
C ASP A 236 -33.40 -78.94 -10.15
N GLU A 237 -33.24 -78.51 -8.89
CA GLU A 237 -33.63 -79.27 -7.71
C GLU A 237 -35.16 -79.50 -7.62
N LEU A 238 -35.96 -78.44 -7.81
CA LEU A 238 -37.43 -78.52 -7.77
C LEU A 238 -37.95 -79.49 -8.84
N LYS A 239 -37.46 -79.35 -10.07
CA LYS A 239 -37.78 -80.24 -11.20
C LYS A 239 -37.39 -81.68 -10.92
N SER A 240 -36.15 -81.91 -10.47
CA SER A 240 -35.66 -83.26 -10.13
C SER A 240 -36.49 -83.91 -9.01
N TYR A 241 -36.97 -83.12 -8.04
CA TYR A 241 -37.89 -83.59 -7.00
C TYR A 241 -39.28 -83.93 -7.58
N GLN A 242 -39.87 -83.07 -8.41
CA GLN A 242 -41.17 -83.32 -9.05
C GLN A 242 -41.17 -84.60 -9.90
N GLU A 243 -40.13 -84.79 -10.72
CA GLU A 243 -39.96 -85.98 -11.58
C GLU A 243 -39.80 -87.27 -10.75
N SER A 244 -38.97 -87.25 -9.70
CA SER A 244 -38.68 -88.44 -8.88
C SER A 244 -39.78 -88.77 -7.86
N ALA A 245 -40.37 -87.77 -7.20
CA ALA A 245 -41.43 -87.96 -6.21
C ALA A 245 -42.82 -88.17 -6.83
N LYS A 246 -43.00 -87.81 -8.12
CA LYS A 246 -44.28 -87.82 -8.86
C LYS A 246 -45.37 -86.94 -8.23
N VAL A 247 -44.96 -85.85 -7.57
CA VAL A 247 -45.87 -84.85 -6.99
C VAL A 247 -45.67 -83.53 -7.74
N VAL A 248 -46.64 -83.16 -8.57
CA VAL A 248 -46.51 -82.05 -9.54
C VAL A 248 -47.08 -80.73 -9.02
N ALA A 249 -47.94 -80.77 -8.00
CA ALA A 249 -48.60 -79.58 -7.45
C ALA A 249 -48.76 -79.65 -5.92
N LEU A 250 -48.75 -78.47 -5.30
CA LEU A 250 -49.20 -78.25 -3.92
C LEU A 250 -50.70 -77.91 -3.94
N ASP A 251 -51.40 -78.20 -2.84
CA ASP A 251 -52.75 -77.68 -2.61
C ASP A 251 -52.76 -76.15 -2.40
N HIS A 252 -53.93 -75.54 -2.56
CA HIS A 252 -54.06 -74.07 -2.57
C HIS A 252 -53.61 -73.41 -1.26
N GLU A 253 -53.88 -74.04 -0.11
CA GLU A 253 -53.49 -73.54 1.21
C GLU A 253 -51.97 -73.55 1.38
N THR A 254 -51.34 -74.68 1.05
CA THR A 254 -49.87 -74.82 1.08
C THR A 254 -49.20 -73.89 0.06
N LEU A 255 -49.80 -73.70 -1.13
CA LEU A 255 -49.27 -72.81 -2.16
C LEU A 255 -49.36 -71.33 -1.77
N GLU A 256 -50.45 -70.88 -1.13
CA GLU A 256 -50.55 -69.52 -0.58
C GLU A 256 -49.60 -69.31 0.62
N LEU A 257 -49.36 -70.33 1.45
CA LEU A 257 -48.35 -70.26 2.51
C LEU A 257 -46.93 -70.12 1.92
N VAL A 258 -46.57 -70.94 0.92
CA VAL A 258 -45.29 -70.82 0.20
C VAL A 258 -45.15 -69.45 -0.47
N ARG A 259 -46.20 -68.97 -1.14
CA ARG A 259 -46.23 -67.65 -1.80
C ARG A 259 -45.97 -66.52 -0.81
N LYS A 260 -46.62 -66.56 0.37
CA LYS A 260 -46.40 -65.59 1.47
C LYS A 260 -44.98 -65.64 1.99
N ILE A 261 -44.45 -66.83 2.31
CA ILE A 261 -43.08 -66.94 2.82
C ILE A 261 -42.10 -66.41 1.77
N ALA A 262 -42.24 -66.78 0.50
CA ALA A 262 -41.39 -66.27 -0.56
C ALA A 262 -41.48 -64.74 -0.73
N GLU A 263 -42.65 -64.14 -0.49
CA GLU A 263 -42.85 -62.68 -0.50
C GLU A 263 -42.15 -61.99 0.69
N PHE A 264 -42.30 -62.49 1.92
CA PHE A 264 -41.54 -61.98 3.08
C PHE A 264 -40.04 -62.27 3.02
N GLU A 265 -39.63 -63.39 2.41
CA GLU A 265 -38.23 -63.79 2.25
C GLU A 265 -37.56 -62.95 1.15
N THR A 266 -38.33 -62.49 0.14
CA THR A 266 -37.90 -61.43 -0.78
C THR A 266 -37.72 -60.10 -0.04
N LEU A 267 -38.72 -59.66 0.75
CA LEU A 267 -38.66 -58.39 1.49
C LEU A 267 -37.54 -58.35 2.55
N TYR A 268 -37.32 -59.47 3.25
CA TYR A 268 -36.23 -59.65 4.20
C TYR A 268 -34.86 -59.58 3.51
N ASN A 269 -34.66 -60.34 2.43
CA ASN A 269 -33.39 -60.34 1.72
C ASN A 269 -33.12 -59.00 1.03
N ALA A 270 -34.14 -58.33 0.48
CA ALA A 270 -34.01 -56.97 -0.03
C ALA A 270 -33.54 -55.99 1.06
N ALA A 271 -34.25 -55.91 2.19
CA ALA A 271 -33.86 -55.05 3.31
C ALA A 271 -32.49 -55.41 3.92
N LYS A 272 -32.08 -56.69 3.83
CA LYS A 272 -30.75 -57.16 4.23
C LYS A 272 -29.67 -56.73 3.22
N THR A 273 -29.94 -56.80 1.92
CA THR A 273 -29.04 -56.30 0.87
C THR A 273 -28.92 -54.78 0.94
N ASP A 274 -30.00 -54.04 1.21
CA ASP A 274 -29.95 -52.59 1.49
C ASP A 274 -29.01 -52.30 2.67
N LEU A 275 -29.14 -53.05 3.77
CA LEU A 275 -28.33 -52.92 4.99
C LEU A 275 -26.85 -53.29 4.75
N GLU A 276 -26.58 -54.32 3.94
CA GLU A 276 -25.23 -54.72 3.56
C GLU A 276 -24.59 -53.69 2.61
N ALA A 277 -25.34 -53.12 1.66
CA ALA A 277 -24.89 -52.03 0.80
C ALA A 277 -24.64 -50.73 1.58
N ALA A 278 -25.48 -50.39 2.57
CA ALA A 278 -25.23 -49.27 3.47
C ALA A 278 -23.97 -49.49 4.32
N ARG A 279 -23.71 -50.73 4.77
CA ARG A 279 -22.46 -51.09 5.47
C ARG A 279 -21.22 -51.05 4.58
N GLN A 280 -21.32 -51.33 3.27
CA GLN A 280 -20.19 -51.07 2.36
C GLN A 280 -19.96 -49.56 2.14
N ARG A 281 -21.03 -48.78 2.02
CA ARG A 281 -20.96 -47.31 1.91
C ARG A 281 -20.30 -46.67 3.14
N ILE A 282 -20.61 -47.11 4.37
CA ILE A 282 -19.97 -46.54 5.58
C ILE A 282 -18.46 -46.85 5.63
N ILE A 283 -18.06 -48.09 5.31
CA ILE A 283 -16.63 -48.50 5.27
C ILE A 283 -15.83 -47.67 4.26
N TYR A 284 -16.43 -47.33 3.12
CA TYR A 284 -15.80 -46.45 2.13
C TYR A 284 -15.65 -45.01 2.65
N ILE A 285 -16.68 -44.46 3.30
CA ILE A 285 -16.65 -43.11 3.89
C ILE A 285 -15.60 -43.02 5.01
N ASP A 286 -15.52 -44.03 5.87
CA ASP A 286 -14.52 -44.10 6.94
C ASP A 286 -13.09 -44.18 6.39
N ALA A 287 -12.85 -45.01 5.39
CA ALA A 287 -11.54 -45.10 4.73
C ALA A 287 -11.11 -43.80 4.02
N GLU A 288 -12.04 -42.95 3.60
CA GLU A 288 -11.75 -41.63 3.04
C GLU A 288 -11.55 -40.55 4.12
N LEU A 289 -12.26 -40.63 5.25
CA LEU A 289 -12.00 -39.79 6.43
C LEU A 289 -10.62 -40.07 7.06
N GLU A 290 -10.19 -41.34 7.12
CA GLU A 290 -8.84 -41.74 7.55
C GLU A 290 -7.75 -41.12 6.66
N ARG A 291 -7.92 -41.15 5.32
CA ARG A 291 -6.98 -40.52 4.37
C ARG A 291 -6.84 -39.01 4.58
N GLN A 292 -7.89 -38.37 5.09
CA GLN A 292 -7.94 -36.94 5.40
C GLN A 292 -7.50 -36.63 6.84
N ASN A 293 -6.94 -37.60 7.57
CA ASN A 293 -6.55 -37.51 9.00
C ASN A 293 -7.68 -36.97 9.91
N THR A 294 -8.94 -37.20 9.54
CA THR A 294 -10.12 -36.70 10.25
C THR A 294 -10.77 -37.87 11.01
N ASP A 295 -10.14 -38.24 12.13
CA ASP A 295 -10.66 -39.27 13.04
C ASP A 295 -11.96 -38.76 13.71
N PHE A 296 -13.07 -39.45 13.48
CA PHE A 296 -14.38 -39.08 14.03
C PHE A 296 -15.28 -40.29 14.28
N ASP A 297 -15.54 -40.54 15.57
CA ASP A 297 -16.48 -41.56 16.03
C ASP A 297 -17.89 -40.98 16.32
N ILE A 298 -18.84 -41.24 15.41
CA ILE A 298 -20.25 -40.91 15.61
C ILE A 298 -20.92 -41.90 16.60
N GLU A 299 -20.33 -43.08 16.87
CA GLU A 299 -20.83 -44.03 17.87
C GLU A 299 -20.77 -43.41 19.28
N THR A 300 -19.79 -42.55 19.58
CA THR A 300 -19.70 -41.76 20.82
C THR A 300 -20.78 -40.69 20.93
N ILE A 301 -21.11 -39.96 19.84
CA ILE A 301 -22.24 -39.00 19.83
C ILE A 301 -23.59 -39.72 19.99
N SER A 302 -23.78 -40.82 19.27
CA SER A 302 -25.07 -41.53 19.16
C SER A 302 -25.55 -42.14 20.47
N LYS A 303 -24.65 -42.31 21.45
CA LYS A 303 -24.93 -42.79 22.82
C LYS A 303 -25.41 -41.67 23.76
N THR A 304 -25.60 -40.44 23.28
CA THR A 304 -26.29 -39.41 24.05
C THR A 304 -27.78 -39.73 24.17
N THR A 305 -28.33 -39.62 25.39
CA THR A 305 -29.65 -40.15 25.75
C THR A 305 -30.82 -39.61 24.91
N ALA A 306 -30.69 -38.42 24.33
CA ALA A 306 -31.68 -37.87 23.40
C ALA A 306 -31.71 -38.61 22.05
N LEU A 307 -30.54 -38.95 21.51
CA LEU A 307 -30.40 -39.63 20.22
C LEU A 307 -30.84 -41.11 20.31
N GLU A 308 -30.62 -41.76 21.45
CA GLU A 308 -31.17 -43.11 21.74
C GLU A 308 -32.71 -43.12 21.74
N GLU A 309 -33.37 -42.03 22.14
CA GLU A 309 -34.84 -41.94 22.11
C GLU A 309 -35.38 -41.90 20.68
N PHE A 310 -34.68 -41.22 19.76
CA PHE A 310 -35.03 -41.17 18.34
C PHE A 310 -34.80 -42.50 17.63
N THR A 311 -33.65 -43.15 17.82
CA THR A 311 -33.38 -44.46 17.19
C THR A 311 -34.38 -45.51 17.66
N LYS A 312 -34.77 -45.50 18.94
CA LYS A 312 -35.83 -46.34 19.48
C LYS A 312 -37.20 -46.06 18.83
N LYS A 313 -37.59 -44.80 18.66
CA LYS A 313 -38.85 -44.43 17.97
C LYS A 313 -38.87 -44.84 16.51
N ILE A 314 -37.75 -44.66 15.79
CA ILE A 314 -37.60 -45.11 14.39
C ILE A 314 -37.74 -46.64 14.33
N ALA A 315 -37.06 -47.38 15.21
CA ALA A 315 -37.14 -48.84 15.28
C ALA A 315 -38.56 -49.36 15.59
N GLU A 316 -39.27 -48.72 16.53
CA GLU A 316 -40.67 -49.02 16.84
C GLU A 316 -41.57 -48.82 15.61
N LYS A 317 -41.37 -47.71 14.88
CA LYS A 317 -42.19 -47.35 13.72
C LYS A 317 -41.90 -48.19 12.48
N GLU A 318 -40.63 -48.48 12.16
CA GLU A 318 -40.23 -49.41 11.09
C GLU A 318 -40.76 -50.84 11.37
N SER A 319 -40.78 -51.26 12.65
CA SER A 319 -41.41 -52.52 13.08
C SER A 319 -42.94 -52.52 12.87
N MET A 320 -43.64 -51.45 13.26
CA MET A 320 -45.07 -51.28 12.98
C MET A 320 -45.37 -51.27 11.47
N LEU A 321 -44.53 -50.61 10.67
CA LEU A 321 -44.64 -50.53 9.22
C LEU A 321 -44.55 -51.94 8.58
N ALA A 322 -43.57 -52.75 8.99
CA ALA A 322 -43.43 -54.14 8.53
C ALA A 322 -44.65 -55.00 8.89
N VAL A 323 -45.25 -54.81 10.07
CA VAL A 323 -46.49 -55.49 10.48
C VAL A 323 -47.69 -55.08 9.63
N TYR A 324 -47.86 -53.78 9.32
CA TYR A 324 -48.95 -53.34 8.43
C TYR A 324 -48.74 -53.78 6.98
N GLN A 325 -47.50 -53.78 6.48
CA GLN A 325 -47.17 -54.37 5.17
C GLN A 325 -47.54 -55.86 5.14
N ALA A 326 -47.27 -56.62 6.20
CA ALA A 326 -47.68 -58.02 6.30
C ALA A 326 -49.20 -58.23 6.26
N GLN A 327 -50.00 -57.31 6.81
CA GLN A 327 -51.46 -57.35 6.70
C GLN A 327 -51.96 -57.12 5.27
N THR A 328 -51.28 -56.32 4.44
CA THR A 328 -51.69 -56.11 3.03
C THR A 328 -51.49 -57.34 2.14
N ILE A 329 -50.55 -58.21 2.49
CA ILE A 329 -50.21 -59.46 1.78
C ILE A 329 -51.24 -60.57 2.06
N GLN A 330 -52.07 -60.39 3.10
CA GLN A 330 -53.13 -61.33 3.48
C GLN A 330 -54.37 -61.18 2.58
N LYS A 331 -54.65 -62.20 1.75
CA LYS A 331 -55.97 -62.33 1.09
C LYS A 331 -57.07 -62.41 2.13
N GLY A 332 -58.13 -61.61 1.97
CA GLY A 332 -59.32 -61.60 2.83
C GLY A 332 -59.76 -60.21 3.32
N LEU A 333 -58.89 -59.19 3.23
CA LEU A 333 -59.26 -57.82 3.62
C LEU A 333 -60.36 -57.25 2.71
N SER A 334 -61.38 -56.63 3.32
CA SER A 334 -62.37 -55.82 2.59
C SER A 334 -61.70 -54.61 1.94
N ALA A 335 -62.30 -54.07 0.88
CA ALA A 335 -61.73 -52.94 0.11
C ALA A 335 -61.42 -51.72 0.99
N ASP A 336 -62.32 -51.40 1.93
CA ASP A 336 -62.13 -50.30 2.89
C ASP A 336 -61.01 -50.59 3.89
N THR A 337 -60.89 -51.84 4.37
CA THR A 337 -59.78 -52.26 5.24
C THR A 337 -58.44 -52.13 4.52
N LYS A 338 -58.34 -52.61 3.27
CA LYS A 338 -57.12 -52.46 2.47
C LYS A 338 -56.76 -50.98 2.24
N LYS A 339 -57.75 -50.13 1.99
CA LYS A 339 -57.59 -48.67 1.86
C LYS A 339 -57.15 -48.00 3.17
N HIS A 340 -57.60 -48.51 4.32
CA HIS A 340 -57.15 -48.05 5.63
C HIS A 340 -55.69 -48.47 5.90
N THR A 341 -55.32 -49.73 5.65
CA THR A 341 -53.95 -50.21 5.86
C THR A 341 -52.94 -49.46 4.97
N LEU A 342 -53.28 -49.19 3.71
CA LEU A 342 -52.42 -48.40 2.82
C LEU A 342 -52.20 -46.97 3.32
N ARG A 343 -53.23 -46.35 3.92
CA ARG A 343 -53.11 -45.01 4.55
C ARG A 343 -52.28 -45.04 5.82
N GLU A 344 -52.35 -46.09 6.63
CA GLU A 344 -51.48 -46.19 7.82
C GLU A 344 -50.03 -46.51 7.46
N ILE A 345 -49.79 -47.25 6.36
CA ILE A 345 -48.46 -47.41 5.76
C ILE A 345 -47.91 -46.04 5.34
N GLU A 346 -48.68 -45.25 4.58
CA GLU A 346 -48.31 -43.89 4.15
C GLU A 346 -48.08 -42.95 5.36
N ASN A 347 -48.93 -43.01 6.38
CA ASN A 347 -48.82 -42.24 7.62
C ASN A 347 -47.57 -42.62 8.42
N LEU A 348 -47.27 -43.91 8.57
CA LEU A 348 -46.06 -44.39 9.24
C LEU A 348 -44.80 -44.04 8.46
N GLN A 349 -44.81 -44.16 7.13
CA GLN A 349 -43.71 -43.74 6.25
C GLN A 349 -43.36 -42.27 6.52
N ASN A 350 -44.34 -41.36 6.40
CA ASN A 350 -44.17 -39.94 6.67
C ASN A 350 -43.70 -39.63 8.11
N GLN A 351 -44.17 -40.39 9.11
CA GLN A 351 -43.72 -40.25 10.50
C GLN A 351 -42.27 -40.73 10.70
N ILE A 352 -41.88 -41.83 10.07
CA ILE A 352 -40.52 -42.38 10.10
C ILE A 352 -39.55 -41.40 9.45
N ASP A 353 -39.91 -40.86 8.30
CA ASP A 353 -39.04 -39.96 7.56
C ASP A 353 -38.91 -38.61 8.30
N ALA A 354 -39.99 -38.07 8.86
CA ALA A 354 -39.92 -36.90 9.76
C ALA A 354 -39.11 -37.14 11.06
N LEU A 355 -39.00 -38.39 11.53
CA LEU A 355 -38.12 -38.77 12.65
C LEU A 355 -36.66 -38.91 12.21
N LYS A 356 -36.41 -39.47 11.02
CA LYS A 356 -35.06 -39.54 10.41
C LYS A 356 -34.49 -38.14 10.16
N GLU A 357 -35.29 -37.19 9.71
CA GLU A 357 -34.87 -35.79 9.52
C GLU A 357 -34.47 -35.13 10.84
N ARG A 358 -35.34 -35.17 11.86
CA ARG A 358 -35.01 -34.60 13.18
C ARG A 358 -33.79 -35.25 13.82
N PHE A 359 -33.62 -36.55 13.65
CA PHE A 359 -32.42 -37.24 14.11
C PHE A 359 -31.15 -36.69 13.43
N LYS A 360 -31.17 -36.48 12.10
CA LYS A 360 -30.04 -35.86 11.38
C LYS A 360 -29.77 -34.43 11.84
N GLU A 361 -30.81 -33.64 12.10
CA GLU A 361 -30.69 -32.26 12.63
C GLU A 361 -30.05 -32.26 14.04
N ASP A 362 -30.55 -33.10 14.96
CA ASP A 362 -30.03 -33.18 16.33
C ASP A 362 -28.61 -33.76 16.38
N VAL A 363 -28.25 -34.75 15.53
CA VAL A 363 -26.86 -35.23 15.43
C VAL A 363 -25.93 -34.11 14.95
N LYS A 364 -26.31 -33.34 13.92
CA LYS A 364 -25.55 -32.17 13.46
C LYS A 364 -25.40 -31.12 14.57
N ALA A 365 -26.47 -30.85 15.33
CA ALA A 365 -26.45 -29.91 16.45
C ALA A 365 -25.57 -30.37 17.62
N VAL A 366 -25.60 -31.65 17.99
CA VAL A 366 -24.72 -32.20 19.04
C VAL A 366 -23.25 -32.17 18.59
N ALA A 367 -22.96 -32.57 17.36
CA ALA A 367 -21.60 -32.53 16.82
C ALA A 367 -21.01 -31.11 16.80
N ALA A 368 -21.78 -30.12 16.35
CA ALA A 368 -21.37 -28.71 16.30
C ALA A 368 -21.12 -28.08 17.69
N ASN A 369 -21.63 -28.69 18.76
CA ASN A 369 -21.41 -28.26 20.14
C ASN A 369 -20.28 -29.04 20.86
N GLN A 370 -19.97 -30.26 20.43
CA GLN A 370 -18.95 -31.12 21.06
C GLN A 370 -17.59 -31.07 20.36
N PHE A 371 -17.56 -30.85 19.05
CA PHE A 371 -16.34 -30.86 18.24
C PHE A 371 -16.11 -29.47 17.62
N MET A 372 -14.87 -28.99 17.69
CA MET A 372 -14.54 -27.61 17.28
C MET A 372 -14.35 -27.46 15.76
N ASP A 373 -14.49 -26.20 15.33
CA ASP A 373 -14.56 -25.73 13.95
C ASP A 373 -15.82 -26.19 13.16
N PRO A 374 -16.83 -25.30 13.01
CA PRO A 374 -18.01 -25.56 12.19
C PRO A 374 -17.71 -25.96 10.74
N ALA A 375 -16.54 -25.64 10.20
CA ALA A 375 -16.13 -26.08 8.87
C ALA A 375 -15.98 -27.61 8.77
N GLN A 376 -15.44 -28.26 9.81
CA GLN A 376 -15.25 -29.72 9.83
C GLN A 376 -16.59 -30.46 9.98
N VAL A 377 -17.43 -30.01 10.92
CA VAL A 377 -18.78 -30.55 11.15
C VAL A 377 -19.72 -30.32 9.94
N SER A 378 -19.36 -29.43 9.03
CA SER A 378 -20.11 -29.19 7.79
C SER A 378 -19.56 -29.98 6.57
N SER A 379 -18.52 -30.80 6.75
CA SER A 379 -17.93 -31.61 5.67
C SER A 379 -18.96 -32.53 4.99
N SER A 380 -18.80 -32.75 3.69
CA SER A 380 -19.65 -33.65 2.91
C SER A 380 -19.55 -35.08 3.42
N LEU A 381 -18.32 -35.59 3.64
CA LEU A 381 -18.09 -36.93 4.19
C LEU A 381 -18.74 -37.11 5.56
N PHE A 382 -18.68 -36.09 6.42
CA PHE A 382 -19.33 -36.12 7.73
C PHE A 382 -20.86 -36.19 7.63
N THR A 383 -21.48 -35.39 6.76
CA THR A 383 -22.93 -35.43 6.54
C THR A 383 -23.36 -36.76 5.91
N SER A 384 -22.59 -37.30 4.96
CA SER A 384 -22.81 -38.63 4.39
C SER A 384 -22.67 -39.74 5.42
N LYS A 385 -21.70 -39.66 6.34
CA LYS A 385 -21.53 -40.62 7.45
C LYS A 385 -22.77 -40.65 8.34
N ILE A 386 -23.29 -39.49 8.75
CA ILE A 386 -24.57 -39.39 9.50
C ILE A 386 -25.72 -40.00 8.72
N ALA A 387 -25.85 -39.70 7.42
CA ALA A 387 -26.95 -40.17 6.60
C ALA A 387 -26.95 -41.71 6.47
N VAL A 388 -25.80 -42.30 6.14
CA VAL A 388 -25.65 -43.76 6.00
C VAL A 388 -25.79 -44.48 7.35
N GLU A 389 -25.30 -43.92 8.45
CA GLU A 389 -25.57 -44.50 9.78
C GLU A 389 -27.07 -44.42 10.16
N THR A 390 -27.76 -43.35 9.79
CA THR A 390 -29.21 -43.21 10.01
C THR A 390 -29.98 -44.26 9.20
N GLU A 391 -29.53 -44.53 7.96
CA GLU A 391 -30.05 -45.61 7.11
C GLU A 391 -29.82 -46.99 7.74
N ILE A 392 -28.59 -47.29 8.19
CA ILE A 392 -28.24 -48.55 8.88
C ILE A 392 -29.11 -48.75 10.15
N ARG A 393 -29.31 -47.69 10.94
CA ARG A 393 -30.12 -47.70 12.17
C ARG A 393 -31.62 -47.89 11.90
N ALA A 394 -32.12 -47.51 10.73
CA ALA A 394 -33.51 -47.75 10.31
C ALA A 394 -33.71 -49.12 9.64
N LEU A 395 -32.76 -49.57 8.83
CA LEU A 395 -32.82 -50.87 8.14
C LEU A 395 -32.64 -52.06 9.09
N THR A 396 -31.81 -51.94 10.13
CA THR A 396 -31.60 -53.01 11.13
C THR A 396 -32.90 -53.51 11.78
N PRO A 397 -33.76 -52.66 12.40
CA PRO A 397 -35.03 -53.12 12.98
C PRO A 397 -36.05 -53.59 11.93
N LYS A 398 -36.01 -53.08 10.70
CA LYS A 398 -36.83 -53.53 9.56
C LYS A 398 -36.47 -54.97 9.15
N VAL A 399 -35.17 -55.28 9.05
CA VAL A 399 -34.66 -56.65 8.81
C VAL A 399 -35.06 -57.59 9.96
N GLU A 400 -34.95 -57.15 11.22
CA GLU A 400 -35.44 -57.93 12.36
C GLU A 400 -36.94 -58.21 12.31
N ALA A 401 -37.76 -57.22 11.95
CA ALA A 401 -39.21 -57.36 11.89
C ALA A 401 -39.65 -58.39 10.83
N PHE A 402 -39.09 -58.32 9.62
CA PHE A 402 -39.34 -59.35 8.60
C PHE A 402 -38.79 -60.73 9.02
N GLY A 403 -37.63 -60.79 9.70
CA GLY A 403 -37.09 -62.04 10.24
C GLY A 403 -38.01 -62.71 11.28
N LYS A 404 -38.66 -61.92 12.13
CA LYS A 404 -39.66 -62.41 13.11
C LYS A 404 -40.90 -62.96 12.40
N ILE A 405 -41.42 -62.24 11.39
CA ILE A 405 -42.57 -62.68 10.57
C ILE A 405 -42.25 -63.97 9.80
N LEU A 406 -41.04 -64.10 9.23
CA LEU A 406 -40.57 -65.32 8.58
C LEU A 406 -40.45 -66.50 9.54
N THR A 407 -40.03 -66.26 10.78
CA THR A 407 -39.95 -67.32 11.80
C THR A 407 -41.33 -67.89 12.10
N GLU A 408 -42.35 -67.04 12.22
CA GLU A 408 -43.75 -67.47 12.43
C GLU A 408 -44.27 -68.33 11.26
N TYR A 409 -44.11 -67.89 10.02
CA TYR A 409 -44.59 -68.67 8.86
C TYR A 409 -43.75 -69.92 8.59
N ASN A 410 -42.45 -69.95 8.93
CA ASN A 410 -41.66 -71.17 8.83
C ASN A 410 -42.13 -72.24 9.84
N LEU A 411 -42.52 -71.86 11.07
CA LEU A 411 -43.14 -72.79 12.02
C LEU A 411 -44.47 -73.35 11.50
N GLN A 412 -45.27 -72.55 10.80
CA GLN A 412 -46.48 -73.02 10.11
C GLN A 412 -46.12 -74.00 8.97
N LEU A 413 -45.08 -73.72 8.20
CA LEU A 413 -44.60 -74.59 7.12
C LEU A 413 -44.12 -75.95 7.66
N GLU A 414 -43.39 -75.99 8.77
CA GLU A 414 -42.86 -77.22 9.36
C GLU A 414 -43.92 -78.15 9.96
N SER A 415 -45.16 -77.68 10.14
CA SER A 415 -46.31 -78.53 10.49
C SER A 415 -46.78 -79.45 9.35
N LEU A 416 -46.30 -79.24 8.11
CA LEU A 416 -46.73 -79.99 6.93
C LEU A 416 -46.17 -81.42 6.89
N PRO A 417 -46.93 -82.41 6.37
CA PRO A 417 -46.43 -83.76 6.15
C PRO A 417 -45.17 -83.78 5.27
N ALA A 418 -44.16 -84.58 5.63
CA ALA A 418 -42.80 -84.52 5.07
C ALA A 418 -42.71 -84.42 3.53
N LYS A 419 -43.53 -85.17 2.77
CA LYS A 419 -43.53 -85.07 1.29
C LYS A 419 -44.09 -83.75 0.75
N LYS A 420 -45.04 -83.12 1.45
CA LYS A 420 -45.50 -81.76 1.12
C LYS A 420 -44.45 -80.74 1.55
N LEU A 421 -43.84 -80.91 2.72
CA LEU A 421 -42.81 -80.02 3.25
C LEU A 421 -41.60 -79.90 2.32
N GLU A 422 -41.07 -81.02 1.80
CA GLU A 422 -39.95 -80.99 0.85
C GLU A 422 -40.31 -80.28 -0.47
N LEU A 423 -41.46 -80.62 -1.08
CA LEU A 423 -41.91 -79.92 -2.29
C LEU A 423 -42.13 -78.42 -2.03
N ALA A 424 -42.71 -78.07 -0.88
CA ALA A 424 -42.96 -76.69 -0.48
C ALA A 424 -41.66 -75.91 -0.23
N ARG A 425 -40.65 -76.51 0.41
CA ARG A 425 -39.31 -75.93 0.59
C ARG A 425 -38.60 -75.67 -0.74
N ARG A 426 -38.63 -76.62 -1.69
CA ARG A 426 -38.03 -76.40 -3.02
C ARG A 426 -38.80 -75.36 -3.86
N THR A 427 -40.14 -75.40 -3.82
CA THR A 427 -40.99 -74.40 -4.49
C THR A 427 -40.75 -72.99 -3.93
N ARG A 428 -40.60 -72.87 -2.60
CA ARG A 428 -40.22 -71.62 -1.93
C ARG A 428 -38.85 -71.14 -2.41
N SER A 429 -37.85 -72.01 -2.43
CA SER A 429 -36.48 -71.64 -2.85
C SER A 429 -36.45 -71.08 -4.27
N ALA A 430 -37.14 -71.73 -5.22
CA ALA A 430 -37.25 -71.25 -6.59
C ALA A 430 -37.97 -69.88 -6.66
N GLN A 431 -39.13 -69.72 -6.01
CA GLN A 431 -39.86 -68.45 -5.99
C GLN A 431 -39.11 -67.29 -5.31
N VAL A 432 -38.26 -67.59 -4.33
CA VAL A 432 -37.41 -66.58 -3.67
C VAL A 432 -36.27 -66.15 -4.60
N ALA A 433 -35.58 -67.12 -5.21
CA ALA A 433 -34.49 -66.82 -6.12
C ALA A 433 -34.99 -66.11 -7.41
N GLU A 434 -36.15 -66.49 -7.93
CA GLU A 434 -36.82 -65.84 -9.07
C GLU A 434 -37.11 -64.37 -8.76
N LYS A 435 -37.77 -64.08 -7.63
CA LYS A 435 -38.12 -62.71 -7.22
C LYS A 435 -36.89 -61.87 -6.91
N LEU A 436 -35.87 -62.42 -6.25
CA LEU A 436 -34.64 -61.69 -5.95
C LEU A 436 -33.81 -61.43 -7.20
N TYR A 437 -33.74 -62.37 -8.14
CA TYR A 437 -33.13 -62.14 -9.45
C TYR A 437 -33.81 -60.99 -10.20
N ILE A 438 -35.15 -61.01 -10.31
CA ILE A 438 -35.92 -59.96 -11.00
C ILE A 438 -35.72 -58.58 -10.31
N LEU A 439 -35.81 -58.52 -8.98
CA LEU A 439 -35.64 -57.29 -8.21
C LEU A 439 -34.22 -56.70 -8.37
N LEU A 440 -33.19 -57.54 -8.28
CA LEU A 440 -31.80 -57.11 -8.48
C LEU A 440 -31.52 -56.73 -9.93
N GLN A 441 -32.14 -57.41 -10.91
CA GLN A 441 -32.03 -57.08 -12.33
C GLN A 441 -32.63 -55.70 -12.62
N GLU A 442 -33.80 -55.40 -12.06
CA GLU A 442 -34.46 -54.08 -12.13
C GLU A 442 -33.59 -52.98 -11.50
N LYS A 443 -33.11 -53.18 -10.27
CA LYS A 443 -32.21 -52.24 -9.58
C LYS A 443 -30.88 -52.02 -10.32
N TYR A 444 -30.31 -53.08 -10.91
CA TYR A 444 -29.12 -53.00 -11.77
C TYR A 444 -29.41 -52.26 -13.09
N GLN A 445 -30.63 -52.36 -13.67
CA GLN A 445 -31.00 -51.54 -14.83
C GLN A 445 -31.12 -50.06 -14.44
N GLU A 446 -31.79 -49.75 -13.33
CA GLU A 446 -31.91 -48.37 -12.81
C GLU A 446 -30.53 -47.74 -12.53
N SER A 447 -29.65 -48.45 -11.82
CA SER A 447 -28.28 -48.00 -11.52
C SER A 447 -27.50 -47.69 -12.80
N ARG A 448 -27.48 -48.64 -13.75
CA ARG A 448 -26.73 -48.49 -15.00
C ARG A 448 -27.30 -47.43 -15.94
N ILE A 449 -28.62 -47.18 -15.91
CA ILE A 449 -29.24 -46.03 -16.60
C ILE A 449 -28.79 -44.72 -15.96
N THR A 450 -28.74 -44.66 -14.62
CA THR A 450 -28.30 -43.49 -13.86
C THR A 450 -26.81 -43.18 -14.12
N GLU A 451 -25.95 -44.20 -14.14
CA GLU A 451 -24.52 -44.12 -14.43
C GLU A 451 -24.22 -43.52 -15.80
N VAL A 452 -24.94 -43.97 -16.84
CA VAL A 452 -24.86 -43.41 -18.20
C VAL A 452 -25.43 -41.98 -18.26
N GLY A 453 -26.41 -41.67 -17.41
CA GLY A 453 -27.01 -40.33 -17.28
C GLY A 453 -26.17 -39.32 -16.49
N GLN A 454 -25.14 -39.74 -15.75
CA GLN A 454 -24.34 -38.84 -14.92
C GLN A 454 -23.54 -37.84 -15.77
N MET A 455 -23.91 -36.56 -15.69
CA MET A 455 -23.23 -35.43 -16.35
C MET A 455 -22.45 -34.53 -15.36
N GLY A 456 -22.31 -34.96 -14.10
CA GLY A 456 -21.78 -34.14 -13.02
C GLY A 456 -22.81 -33.18 -12.44
N ASN A 457 -22.42 -32.44 -11.40
CA ASN A 457 -23.23 -31.38 -10.78
C ASN A 457 -22.68 -29.98 -11.07
N VAL A 458 -21.57 -29.86 -11.79
CA VAL A 458 -21.00 -28.59 -12.28
C VAL A 458 -21.43 -28.33 -13.72
N ARG A 459 -21.75 -27.08 -14.05
CA ARG A 459 -22.00 -26.64 -15.43
C ARG A 459 -21.40 -25.27 -15.73
N ILE A 460 -20.68 -25.14 -16.84
CA ILE A 460 -20.24 -23.82 -17.36
C ILE A 460 -21.46 -23.02 -17.87
N ILE A 461 -21.62 -21.78 -17.39
CA ILE A 461 -22.72 -20.87 -17.75
C ILE A 461 -22.24 -19.73 -18.66
N ASP A 462 -21.13 -19.10 -18.31
CA ASP A 462 -20.52 -18.02 -19.10
C ASP A 462 -19.01 -18.33 -19.24
N PRO A 463 -18.55 -18.81 -20.41
CA PRO A 463 -17.13 -19.08 -20.64
C PRO A 463 -16.33 -17.78 -20.65
N ALA A 464 -15.06 -17.88 -20.31
CA ALA A 464 -14.15 -16.73 -20.35
C ALA A 464 -14.00 -16.24 -21.80
N LYS A 465 -13.84 -14.92 -21.92
CA LYS A 465 -13.61 -14.17 -23.15
C LYS A 465 -12.37 -13.30 -22.92
N GLU A 466 -11.71 -12.91 -23.99
CA GLU A 466 -10.59 -11.98 -23.93
C GLU A 466 -11.08 -10.59 -23.50
N ASP A 467 -10.37 -9.97 -22.55
CA ASP A 467 -10.53 -8.56 -22.19
C ASP A 467 -9.28 -7.80 -22.65
N GLU A 468 -9.46 -6.85 -23.55
CA GLU A 468 -8.36 -6.01 -24.07
C GLU A 468 -7.90 -4.94 -23.06
N GLU A 469 -8.65 -4.67 -21.98
CA GLU A 469 -8.24 -3.70 -20.95
C GLU A 469 -7.39 -4.37 -19.84
N PRO A 470 -6.10 -4.01 -19.69
CA PRO A 470 -5.27 -4.58 -18.63
C PRO A 470 -5.64 -4.00 -17.25
N ILE A 471 -5.95 -4.88 -16.30
CA ILE A 471 -6.26 -4.52 -14.90
C ILE A 471 -5.10 -3.80 -14.20
N SER A 472 -3.86 -4.00 -14.67
CA SER A 472 -2.62 -3.42 -14.16
C SER A 472 -1.58 -3.26 -15.29
N PRO A 473 -0.72 -2.22 -15.29
CA PRO A 473 -0.70 -1.07 -14.38
C PRO A 473 -1.80 -0.05 -14.71
N LYS A 474 -2.42 0.54 -13.68
CA LYS A 474 -3.48 1.55 -13.84
C LYS A 474 -2.91 2.90 -14.27
N LYS A 475 -2.52 3.02 -15.54
CA LYS A 475 -1.73 4.12 -16.13
C LYS A 475 -2.17 5.52 -15.69
N LYS A 476 -3.48 5.81 -15.72
CA LYS A 476 -4.08 7.09 -15.29
C LYS A 476 -3.85 7.39 -13.79
N LEU A 477 -4.01 6.38 -12.92
CA LEU A 477 -3.85 6.49 -11.48
C LEU A 477 -2.37 6.65 -11.08
N ASN A 478 -1.47 5.84 -11.65
CA ASN A 478 -0.04 5.92 -11.38
C ASN A 478 0.53 7.30 -11.73
N LEU A 479 0.13 7.85 -12.88
CA LEU A 479 0.57 9.15 -13.36
C LEU A 479 0.05 10.30 -12.47
N PHE A 480 -1.22 10.22 -12.05
CA PHE A 480 -1.83 11.17 -11.11
C PHE A 480 -1.14 11.14 -9.73
N LEU A 481 -0.84 9.94 -9.21
CA LEU A 481 -0.08 9.77 -7.98
C LEU A 481 1.35 10.33 -8.11
N GLY A 482 2.01 10.12 -9.26
CA GLY A 482 3.31 10.71 -9.60
C GLY A 482 3.29 12.24 -9.59
N ILE A 483 2.20 12.87 -10.06
CA ILE A 483 2.01 14.33 -9.96
C ILE A 483 1.92 14.78 -8.51
N ILE A 484 1.07 14.14 -7.70
CA ILE A 484 0.87 14.49 -6.29
C ILE A 484 2.17 14.34 -5.49
N ILE A 485 2.85 13.20 -5.61
CA ILE A 485 4.10 12.94 -4.89
C ILE A 485 5.21 13.88 -5.38
N GLY A 486 5.32 14.10 -6.70
CA GLY A 486 6.33 14.99 -7.29
C GLY A 486 6.19 16.45 -6.83
N LEU A 487 4.97 16.97 -6.81
CA LEU A 487 4.69 18.31 -6.27
C LEU A 487 4.88 18.36 -4.75
N GLY A 488 4.32 17.40 -4.01
CA GLY A 488 4.40 17.36 -2.54
C GLY A 488 5.83 17.33 -2.02
N LEU A 489 6.68 16.45 -2.57
CA LEU A 489 8.09 16.37 -2.18
C LEU A 489 8.88 17.60 -2.64
N GLY A 490 8.64 18.10 -3.85
CA GLY A 490 9.27 19.31 -4.35
C GLY A 490 9.00 20.54 -3.46
N VAL A 491 7.76 20.65 -2.97
CA VAL A 491 7.36 21.70 -2.01
C VAL A 491 8.01 21.47 -0.65
N ALA A 492 8.02 20.25 -0.11
CA ALA A 492 8.71 19.96 1.15
C ALA A 492 10.20 20.33 1.10
N ILE A 493 10.89 20.01 0.00
CA ILE A 493 12.29 20.41 -0.23
C ILE A 493 12.44 21.94 -0.26
N ALA A 494 11.53 22.67 -0.92
CA ALA A 494 11.56 24.13 -0.92
C ALA A 494 11.44 24.75 0.48
N PHE A 495 10.59 24.18 1.35
CA PHE A 495 10.49 24.59 2.75
C PHE A 495 11.78 24.31 3.55
N VAL A 496 12.37 23.13 3.39
CA VAL A 496 13.64 22.78 4.05
C VAL A 496 14.77 23.70 3.59
N MET A 497 14.83 24.05 2.30
CA MET A 497 15.84 24.97 1.76
C MET A 497 15.74 26.40 2.31
N ASP A 498 14.53 26.95 2.52
CA ASP A 498 14.35 28.29 3.09
C ASP A 498 14.59 28.28 4.62
N TYR A 499 14.26 27.18 5.31
CA TYR A 499 14.49 27.02 6.77
C TYR A 499 15.98 26.98 7.16
N VAL A 500 16.86 26.46 6.28
CA VAL A 500 18.31 26.35 6.53
C VAL A 500 19.07 27.69 6.29
N ASP A 501 18.40 28.71 5.75
CA ASP A 501 19.03 29.94 5.25
C ASP A 501 18.92 31.14 6.21
N ASP A 502 19.71 31.11 7.30
CA ASP A 502 19.81 32.17 8.33
C ASP A 502 20.61 33.43 7.88
N SER A 503 20.45 33.87 6.63
CA SER A 503 21.10 35.09 6.13
C SER A 503 20.26 36.36 6.37
N VAL A 504 20.91 37.42 6.88
CA VAL A 504 20.28 38.74 7.11
C VAL A 504 19.82 39.34 5.78
N ARG A 505 18.53 39.61 5.65
CA ARG A 505 17.88 39.92 4.35
C ARG A 505 16.93 41.11 4.40
N THR A 506 16.33 41.36 5.55
CA THR A 506 15.20 42.26 5.75
C THR A 506 15.61 43.43 6.67
N MET A 507 14.74 44.43 6.85
CA MET A 507 14.95 45.43 7.91
C MET A 507 14.57 44.84 9.27
N GLU A 508 13.51 44.05 9.24
CA GLU A 508 12.89 43.32 10.33
C GLU A 508 13.89 42.33 11.00
N ASP A 509 14.86 41.81 10.24
CA ASP A 509 15.99 41.00 10.73
C ASP A 509 16.96 41.79 11.62
N LEU A 510 17.04 43.11 11.48
CA LEU A 510 17.86 43.99 12.34
C LEU A 510 17.06 44.55 13.51
N ASP A 511 15.77 44.83 13.30
CA ASP A 511 14.86 45.23 14.38
C ASP A 511 14.75 44.10 15.44
N ALA A 512 14.68 42.85 14.98
CA ALA A 512 14.73 41.64 15.83
C ALA A 512 16.07 41.45 16.57
N LEU A 513 17.15 42.11 16.13
CA LEU A 513 18.44 42.17 16.82
C LEU A 513 18.63 43.45 17.64
N HIS A 514 17.62 44.33 17.66
CA HIS A 514 17.62 45.65 18.29
C HIS A 514 18.76 46.57 17.79
N LEU A 515 18.99 46.58 16.48
CA LEU A 515 20.06 47.35 15.84
C LEU A 515 19.49 48.51 14.99
N PRO A 516 19.81 49.78 15.29
CA PRO A 516 19.30 50.91 14.53
C PRO A 516 19.86 50.90 13.10
N LEU A 517 18.98 50.81 12.12
CA LEU A 517 19.30 50.82 10.69
C LEU A 517 19.52 52.27 10.20
N LEU A 518 20.76 52.62 9.87
CA LEU A 518 21.13 53.95 9.40
C LEU A 518 20.84 54.15 7.91
N ALA A 519 21.07 53.14 7.08
CA ALA A 519 20.77 53.21 5.64
C ALA A 519 20.72 51.83 4.96
N THR A 520 19.99 51.78 3.84
CA THR A 520 19.93 50.67 2.90
C THR A 520 20.63 51.06 1.59
N ILE A 521 21.76 50.43 1.27
CA ILE A 521 22.54 50.72 0.07
C ILE A 521 22.19 49.69 -1.02
N PRO A 522 21.63 50.12 -2.17
CA PRO A 522 21.35 49.23 -3.30
C PRO A 522 22.63 48.60 -3.87
N LEU A 523 22.50 47.40 -4.44
CA LEU A 523 23.62 46.72 -5.10
C LEU A 523 24.14 47.55 -6.29
N ILE A 524 25.36 48.09 -6.14
CA ILE A 524 26.11 48.73 -7.23
C ILE A 524 26.43 47.65 -8.28
N LYS A 525 25.66 47.63 -9.38
CA LYS A 525 25.97 46.83 -10.57
C LYS A 525 26.88 47.65 -11.49
N PRO A 526 28.00 47.10 -11.99
CA PRO A 526 28.68 47.71 -13.13
C PRO A 526 27.73 47.65 -14.34
N GLU A 527 27.50 48.79 -14.98
CA GLU A 527 26.73 48.83 -16.22
C GLU A 527 27.63 48.48 -17.41
N GLN A 528 27.23 47.48 -18.19
CA GLN A 528 27.76 47.29 -19.56
C GLN A 528 27.18 48.37 -20.47
N GLY A 529 27.60 49.62 -20.26
CA GLY A 529 27.09 50.81 -20.91
C GLY A 529 27.89 51.20 -22.14
N ASN A 530 27.31 51.00 -23.33
CA ASN A 530 27.82 51.52 -24.61
C ASN A 530 27.66 53.06 -24.70
N GLY A 531 28.35 53.81 -23.83
CA GLY A 531 28.35 55.26 -23.76
C GLY A 531 29.69 55.89 -24.16
N LEU A 532 29.68 57.16 -24.57
CA LEU A 532 30.87 57.86 -25.11
C LEU A 532 32.08 57.92 -24.17
N LEU A 533 31.88 57.76 -22.86
CA LEU A 533 32.94 57.77 -21.86
C LEU A 533 33.85 56.53 -21.89
N ALA A 534 33.46 55.44 -22.56
CA ALA A 534 34.27 54.22 -22.71
C ALA A 534 35.52 54.37 -23.62
N ARG A 535 35.96 55.61 -23.88
CA ARG A 535 37.14 55.94 -24.70
C ARG A 535 38.36 56.40 -23.91
N ILE A 536 38.24 56.68 -22.61
CA ILE A 536 39.41 56.94 -21.76
C ILE A 536 39.99 55.59 -21.33
N LYS A 537 40.97 55.08 -22.09
CA LYS A 537 41.76 53.92 -21.68
C LYS A 537 42.77 54.34 -20.61
N LEU A 538 42.54 53.90 -19.37
CA LEU A 538 43.60 53.73 -18.37
C LEU A 538 44.10 52.27 -18.41
N GLU A 539 45.34 52.04 -17.99
CA GLU A 539 46.11 50.84 -18.37
C GLU A 539 45.68 49.54 -17.66
N ASP A 540 44.87 49.61 -16.60
CA ASP A 540 44.42 48.44 -15.82
C ASP A 540 42.88 48.37 -15.71
N PRO A 541 42.22 47.32 -16.24
CA PRO A 541 40.77 47.17 -16.17
C PRO A 541 40.24 46.86 -14.75
N GLU A 542 41.03 46.28 -13.84
CA GLU A 542 40.58 46.05 -12.46
C GLU A 542 40.43 47.38 -11.70
N VAL A 543 41.35 48.32 -11.89
CA VAL A 543 41.35 49.62 -11.22
C VAL A 543 40.13 50.46 -11.63
N ASN A 544 39.75 50.42 -12.91
CA ASN A 544 38.54 51.07 -13.40
C ASN A 544 37.27 50.49 -12.73
N ALA A 545 37.11 49.15 -12.71
CA ALA A 545 35.98 48.47 -12.08
C ALA A 545 35.96 48.56 -10.53
N ILE A 546 37.02 49.09 -9.92
CA ILE A 546 37.09 49.48 -8.50
C ILE A 546 36.68 50.96 -8.34
N SER A 547 37.20 51.86 -9.18
CA SER A 547 36.94 53.30 -9.13
C SER A 547 35.49 53.66 -9.48
N GLU A 548 34.86 52.91 -10.40
CA GLU A 548 33.42 53.00 -10.73
C GLU A 548 32.48 52.93 -9.51
N ARG A 549 32.97 52.42 -8.38
CA ARG A 549 32.22 52.28 -7.13
C ARG A 549 32.11 53.59 -6.35
N LEU A 550 32.81 54.66 -6.73
CA LEU A 550 32.66 56.02 -6.17
C LEU A 550 31.45 56.75 -6.78
N VAL A 551 30.27 56.13 -6.70
CA VAL A 551 29.03 56.56 -7.38
C VAL A 551 28.55 57.95 -6.92
N THR A 552 28.86 58.34 -5.68
CA THR A 552 28.56 59.69 -5.13
C THR A 552 29.34 60.82 -5.79
N HIS A 553 30.52 60.53 -6.37
CA HIS A 553 31.28 61.45 -7.21
C HIS A 553 30.90 61.26 -8.69
N LEU A 554 30.97 60.03 -9.21
CA LEU A 554 30.82 59.75 -10.65
C LEU A 554 29.39 59.91 -11.19
N ARG A 555 28.35 59.71 -10.36
CA ARG A 555 26.94 59.79 -10.77
C ARG A 555 26.07 60.45 -9.69
N PRO A 556 26.24 61.75 -9.39
CA PRO A 556 25.65 62.37 -8.18
C PRO A 556 24.12 62.36 -8.06
N LYS A 557 23.37 62.00 -9.12
CA LYS A 557 21.90 61.87 -9.12
C LYS A 557 21.40 60.41 -9.05
N SER A 558 22.25 59.45 -8.70
CA SER A 558 21.88 58.03 -8.66
C SER A 558 21.13 57.64 -7.37
N PRO A 559 20.32 56.55 -7.36
CA PRO A 559 19.71 56.02 -6.14
C PRO A 559 20.72 55.64 -5.06
N VAL A 560 21.91 55.18 -5.47
CA VAL A 560 23.02 54.87 -4.55
C VAL A 560 23.55 56.15 -3.90
N SER A 561 23.64 57.24 -4.65
CA SER A 561 24.08 58.55 -4.15
C SER A 561 23.08 59.12 -3.13
N GLU A 562 21.77 58.94 -3.35
CA GLU A 562 20.75 59.30 -2.37
C GLU A 562 20.78 58.42 -1.11
N ALA A 563 21.06 57.12 -1.24
CA ALA A 563 21.25 56.24 -0.08
C ALA A 563 22.41 56.70 0.81
N TYR A 564 23.52 57.18 0.22
CA TYR A 564 24.63 57.77 0.99
C TYR A 564 24.30 59.15 1.58
N ARG A 565 23.48 59.98 0.92
CA ARG A 565 22.96 61.23 1.51
C ARG A 565 22.02 60.96 2.69
N THR A 566 21.19 59.93 2.59
CA THR A 566 20.33 59.44 3.68
C THR A 566 21.19 58.96 4.85
N LEU A 567 22.22 58.15 4.59
CA LEU A 567 23.18 57.70 5.60
C LEU A 567 23.83 58.88 6.34
N ARG A 568 24.37 59.87 5.60
CA ARG A 568 24.95 61.09 6.17
C ARG A 568 23.96 61.83 7.08
N THR A 569 22.73 62.03 6.62
CA THR A 569 21.69 62.73 7.40
C THR A 569 21.31 61.95 8.66
N ASN A 570 21.19 60.62 8.58
CA ASN A 570 20.85 59.79 9.73
C ASN A 570 22.00 59.70 10.75
N ILE A 571 23.27 59.73 10.31
CA ILE A 571 24.44 59.87 11.19
C ILE A 571 24.40 61.20 11.96
N LEU A 572 24.03 62.31 11.30
CA LEU A 572 23.90 63.62 11.94
C LEU A 572 22.80 63.63 13.02
N PHE A 573 21.65 63.00 12.75
CA PHE A 573 20.55 62.91 13.72
C PHE A 573 20.78 61.89 14.84
N ALA A 574 21.68 60.92 14.66
CA ALA A 574 21.98 59.90 15.69
C ALA A 574 22.80 60.43 16.89
N ALA A 575 23.11 61.73 16.95
CA ALA A 575 23.88 62.33 18.02
C ALA A 575 23.53 63.81 18.27
N PRO A 576 22.32 64.12 18.77
CA PRO A 576 21.85 65.50 18.94
C PRO A 576 22.70 66.32 19.93
N ASP A 577 23.21 65.70 20.99
CA ASP A 577 23.87 66.42 22.10
C ASP A 577 25.36 66.72 21.84
N LYS A 578 26.02 65.96 20.96
CA LYS A 578 27.46 66.09 20.65
C LYS A 578 27.76 65.62 19.22
N PRO A 579 28.30 66.48 18.33
CA PRO A 579 28.63 66.08 16.97
C PRO A 579 29.67 64.97 16.94
N LYS A 580 29.42 63.91 16.16
CA LYS A 580 30.32 62.76 16.01
C LYS A 580 31.41 63.08 15.00
N GLN A 581 32.51 63.64 15.47
CA GLN A 581 33.58 64.12 14.61
C GLN A 581 34.47 62.97 14.10
N ILE A 582 34.76 61.96 14.93
CA ILE A 582 35.57 60.79 14.56
C ILE A 582 34.68 59.55 14.45
N ILE A 583 34.47 59.04 13.23
CA ILE A 583 33.58 57.91 12.95
C ILE A 583 34.35 56.76 12.28
N MET A 584 34.28 55.59 12.89
CA MET A 584 34.83 54.34 12.34
C MET A 584 33.77 53.59 11.54
N MET A 585 34.16 53.01 10.40
CA MET A 585 33.37 52.03 9.68
C MET A 585 34.08 50.67 9.67
N THR A 586 33.37 49.63 10.13
CA THR A 586 33.82 48.23 10.11
C THR A 586 32.72 47.35 9.49
N SER A 587 32.98 46.06 9.34
CA SER A 587 32.02 45.07 8.85
C SER A 587 32.09 43.77 9.65
N THR A 588 31.08 42.91 9.52
CA THR A 588 31.08 41.61 10.21
C THR A 588 32.11 40.67 9.56
N GLY A 589 32.14 40.65 8.22
CA GLY A 589 33.01 39.81 7.40
C GLY A 589 33.72 40.57 6.27
N PRO A 590 34.65 39.91 5.56
CA PRO A 590 35.32 40.49 4.41
C PRO A 590 34.38 40.64 3.20
N ARG A 591 34.68 41.59 2.31
CA ARG A 591 33.91 41.87 1.06
C ARG A 591 32.46 42.34 1.27
N GLU A 592 32.12 42.82 2.47
CA GLU A 592 30.79 43.40 2.78
C GLU A 592 30.62 44.86 2.33
N GLY A 593 31.71 45.51 1.89
CA GLY A 593 31.68 46.82 1.21
C GLY A 593 32.09 48.04 2.04
N LYS A 594 32.54 47.85 3.29
CA LYS A 594 33.16 48.85 4.19
C LYS A 594 33.86 50.01 3.46
N SER A 595 34.95 49.72 2.76
CA SER A 595 35.81 50.68 2.05
C SER A 595 35.09 51.49 0.96
N THR A 596 34.13 50.87 0.26
CA THR A 596 33.29 51.57 -0.72
C THR A 596 32.28 52.48 -0.01
N SER A 597 31.69 52.02 1.10
CA SER A 597 30.69 52.77 1.84
C SER A 597 31.27 53.99 2.57
N VAL A 598 32.42 53.83 3.23
CA VAL A 598 33.10 54.94 3.91
C VAL A 598 33.66 55.96 2.91
N ALA A 599 34.16 55.54 1.74
CA ALA A 599 34.60 56.44 0.69
C ALA A 599 33.45 57.25 0.07
N ASN A 600 32.31 56.61 -0.25
CA ASN A 600 31.14 57.33 -0.76
C ASN A 600 30.52 58.26 0.29
N LEU A 601 30.50 57.85 1.56
CA LEU A 601 30.08 58.70 2.67
C LEU A 601 30.98 59.94 2.79
N ALA A 602 32.31 59.76 2.75
CA ALA A 602 33.29 60.86 2.80
C ALA A 602 33.02 61.90 1.70
N ILE A 603 32.79 61.44 0.47
CA ILE A 603 32.45 62.29 -0.68
C ILE A 603 31.15 63.07 -0.40
N THR A 604 30.10 62.43 0.15
CA THR A 604 28.83 63.14 0.46
C THR A 604 28.92 64.13 1.62
N ILE A 605 29.94 64.04 2.49
CA ILE A 605 30.20 65.01 3.56
C ILE A 605 31.05 66.17 3.01
N ALA A 606 32.12 65.89 2.29
CA ALA A 606 32.93 66.91 1.62
C ALA A 606 32.11 67.79 0.64
N GLN A 607 31.12 67.18 -0.05
CA GLN A 607 30.15 67.86 -0.90
C GLN A 607 29.24 68.87 -0.17
N THR A 608 29.18 68.91 1.17
CA THR A 608 28.47 69.97 1.92
C THR A 608 29.39 71.11 2.37
N GLY A 609 30.66 71.13 1.94
CA GLY A 609 31.65 72.11 2.35
C GLY A 609 32.44 71.74 3.61
N ALA A 610 32.14 70.60 4.25
CA ALA A 610 32.83 70.16 5.47
C ALA A 610 34.21 69.58 5.15
N ARG A 611 35.25 70.05 5.84
CA ARG A 611 36.63 69.55 5.71
C ARG A 611 36.67 68.11 6.21
N THR A 612 36.78 67.17 5.29
CA THR A 612 36.63 65.74 5.56
C THR A 612 37.96 65.04 5.41
N LEU A 613 38.46 64.42 6.49
CA LEU A 613 39.61 63.51 6.43
C LEU A 613 39.12 62.07 6.37
N LEU A 614 39.63 61.29 5.42
CA LEU A 614 39.38 59.87 5.27
C LEU A 614 40.68 59.09 5.52
N ILE A 615 40.66 58.13 6.44
CA ILE A 615 41.84 57.37 6.89
C ILE A 615 41.69 55.88 6.52
N ASP A 616 42.68 55.34 5.80
CA ASP A 616 42.79 53.91 5.46
C ASP A 616 43.51 53.15 6.60
N ALA A 617 42.77 52.80 7.66
CA ALA A 617 43.30 52.01 8.79
C ALA A 617 43.08 50.49 8.62
N ASP A 618 42.61 50.02 7.45
CA ASP A 618 42.73 48.62 7.06
C ASP A 618 44.17 48.32 6.61
N LEU A 619 45.10 48.38 7.57
CA LEU A 619 46.53 48.14 7.35
C LEU A 619 46.83 46.75 6.78
N ARG A 620 45.88 45.81 6.87
CA ARG A 620 45.98 44.42 6.43
C ARG A 620 45.54 44.23 4.97
N ARG A 621 44.48 44.93 4.53
CA ARG A 621 44.00 44.92 3.14
C ARG A 621 43.57 46.34 2.72
N PRO A 622 44.53 47.28 2.60
CA PRO A 622 44.23 48.68 2.34
C PRO A 622 43.66 48.85 0.93
N MET A 623 42.61 49.66 0.81
CA MET A 623 41.81 49.77 -0.43
C MET A 623 41.55 51.21 -0.86
N LEU A 624 41.71 52.20 0.01
CA LEU A 624 41.29 53.58 -0.31
C LEU A 624 42.23 54.22 -1.34
N HIS A 625 43.53 53.95 -1.25
CA HIS A 625 44.52 54.37 -2.25
C HIS A 625 44.15 53.89 -3.67
N LYS A 626 43.62 52.66 -3.82
CA LYS A 626 43.13 52.13 -5.11
C LYS A 626 41.81 52.75 -5.56
N LEU A 627 40.89 53.02 -4.63
CA LEU A 627 39.60 53.64 -4.94
C LEU A 627 39.76 55.09 -5.46
N PHE A 628 40.67 55.86 -4.86
CA PHE A 628 40.92 57.27 -5.20
C PHE A 628 42.11 57.49 -6.15
N GLN A 629 42.73 56.40 -6.66
CA GLN A 629 43.87 56.46 -7.60
C GLN A 629 45.05 57.35 -7.14
N LYS A 630 45.31 57.44 -5.83
CA LYS A 630 46.49 58.12 -5.25
C LYS A 630 47.50 57.09 -4.71
N GLU A 631 48.79 57.43 -4.68
CA GLU A 631 49.84 56.49 -4.26
C GLU A 631 49.68 56.06 -2.79
N LYS A 632 50.03 54.80 -2.47
CA LYS A 632 49.88 54.20 -1.13
C LYS A 632 50.71 54.88 -0.04
N GLU A 633 51.88 55.41 -0.38
CA GLU A 633 52.85 56.00 0.55
C GLU A 633 53.18 57.46 0.17
N PRO A 634 53.61 58.32 1.12
CA PRO A 634 53.49 58.13 2.57
C PRO A 634 52.02 58.02 3.01
N GLY A 635 51.79 57.46 4.21
CA GLY A 635 50.47 57.34 4.80
C GLY A 635 50.52 57.11 6.32
N LEU A 636 49.43 56.61 6.89
CA LEU A 636 49.17 56.46 8.33
C LEU A 636 50.35 55.86 9.10
N THR A 637 50.93 54.75 8.64
CA THR A 637 52.08 54.13 9.34
C THR A 637 53.35 54.96 9.28
N ASN A 638 53.57 55.76 8.22
CA ASN A 638 54.71 56.66 8.15
C ASN A 638 54.59 57.78 9.20
N VAL A 639 53.36 58.24 9.49
CA VAL A 639 53.11 59.25 10.54
C VAL A 639 53.18 58.63 11.94
N LEU A 640 52.55 57.47 12.18
CA LEU A 640 52.57 56.79 13.49
C LEU A 640 53.94 56.23 13.89
N VAL A 641 54.89 56.12 12.94
CA VAL A 641 56.31 55.76 13.20
C VAL A 641 57.21 57.01 13.15
N GLY A 642 56.63 58.22 13.12
CA GLY A 642 57.37 59.49 13.21
C GLY A 642 58.26 59.81 12.00
N ARG A 643 58.04 59.17 10.85
CA ARG A 643 58.88 59.32 9.64
C ARG A 643 58.47 60.50 8.74
N LYS A 644 57.26 61.02 8.91
CA LYS A 644 56.73 62.24 8.27
C LYS A 644 55.66 62.88 9.17
N SER A 645 55.37 64.16 8.97
CA SER A 645 54.23 64.81 9.63
C SER A 645 52.89 64.37 8.99
N LEU A 646 51.78 64.71 9.65
CA LEU A 646 50.45 64.50 9.07
C LEU A 646 50.25 65.34 7.79
N SER A 647 50.70 66.61 7.78
CA SER A 647 50.58 67.50 6.61
C SER A 647 51.34 66.99 5.40
N ASP A 648 52.50 66.32 5.59
CA ASP A 648 53.30 65.78 4.48
C ASP A 648 52.83 64.39 4.01
N SER A 649 51.77 63.86 4.63
CA SER A 649 51.26 62.50 4.41
C SER A 649 49.78 62.44 4.04
N VAL A 650 49.02 63.51 4.28
CA VAL A 650 47.65 63.69 3.79
C VAL A 650 47.67 64.18 2.35
N LYS A 651 46.84 63.56 1.50
CA LYS A 651 46.73 63.86 0.07
C LYS A 651 45.35 64.45 -0.23
N ALA A 652 45.29 65.60 -0.89
CA ALA A 652 44.02 66.18 -1.33
C ALA A 652 43.39 65.32 -2.43
N VAL A 653 42.07 65.23 -2.45
CA VAL A 653 41.31 64.63 -3.54
C VAL A 653 40.83 65.78 -4.44
N GLU A 654 41.64 66.13 -5.45
CA GLU A 654 41.41 67.25 -6.37
C GLU A 654 40.02 67.20 -7.03
N GLU A 655 39.50 65.99 -7.21
CA GLU A 655 38.22 65.67 -7.81
C GLU A 655 37.01 65.94 -6.87
N VAL A 656 37.26 66.14 -5.57
CA VAL A 656 36.25 66.36 -4.52
C VAL A 656 36.73 67.42 -3.52
N PRO A 657 36.36 68.70 -3.70
CA PRO A 657 36.73 69.78 -2.78
C PRO A 657 36.43 69.45 -1.31
N ASN A 658 37.35 69.86 -0.43
CA ASN A 658 37.35 69.60 1.02
C ASN A 658 37.62 68.14 1.45
N LEU A 659 37.70 67.17 0.53
CA LEU A 659 38.07 65.79 0.85
C LEU A 659 39.59 65.59 0.85
N HIS A 660 40.08 65.00 1.93
CA HIS A 660 41.49 64.71 2.17
C HIS A 660 41.65 63.23 2.54
N LEU A 661 42.69 62.58 2.02
CA LEU A 661 42.94 61.15 2.17
C LEU A 661 44.28 60.90 2.88
N LEU A 662 44.25 60.15 3.98
CA LEU A 662 45.42 59.53 4.58
C LEU A 662 45.40 58.03 4.24
N THR A 663 46.22 57.63 3.28
CA THR A 663 46.38 56.23 2.87
C THR A 663 47.06 55.41 3.99
N CYS A 664 47.10 54.08 3.86
CA CYS A 664 47.64 53.22 4.91
C CYS A 664 49.16 53.40 5.13
N GLY A 665 49.92 53.81 4.10
CA GLY A 665 51.38 53.85 4.15
C GLY A 665 52.03 52.47 3.96
N VAL A 666 53.21 52.24 4.54
CA VAL A 666 53.85 50.91 4.60
C VAL A 666 52.94 49.95 5.39
N THR A 667 52.75 48.71 4.94
CA THR A 667 52.01 47.71 5.73
C THR A 667 52.90 47.19 6.87
N PRO A 668 52.50 47.34 8.16
CA PRO A 668 53.35 47.00 9.29
C PRO A 668 53.15 45.54 9.74
N PRO A 669 54.12 44.94 10.48
CA PRO A 669 53.97 43.60 11.04
C PRO A 669 52.88 43.54 12.13
N ASN A 670 52.74 44.60 12.94
CA ASN A 670 51.85 44.63 14.11
C ASN A 670 50.76 45.74 14.00
N PRO A 671 49.72 45.59 13.15
CA PRO A 671 48.66 46.60 12.97
C PRO A 671 47.95 47.05 14.25
N ALA A 672 47.50 46.11 15.09
CA ALA A 672 46.64 46.42 16.23
C ALA A 672 47.37 47.21 17.34
N GLU A 673 48.66 46.95 17.55
CA GLU A 673 49.49 47.69 18.51
C GLU A 673 49.70 49.14 18.07
N LEU A 674 50.03 49.34 16.79
CA LEU A 674 50.24 50.65 16.21
C LEU A 674 48.97 51.51 16.25
N LEU A 675 47.81 50.91 15.97
CA LEU A 675 46.49 51.55 16.01
C LEU A 675 45.97 51.79 17.44
N GLY A 676 46.41 51.01 18.43
CA GLY A 676 46.10 51.22 19.86
C GLY A 676 47.01 52.21 20.60
N SER A 677 48.09 52.64 19.95
CA SER A 677 49.13 53.49 20.53
C SER A 677 48.62 54.88 20.95
N ASN A 678 49.37 55.54 21.85
CA ASN A 678 49.11 56.94 22.20
C ASN A 678 49.29 57.87 20.98
N LEU A 679 50.26 57.56 20.11
CA LEU A 679 50.49 58.30 18.86
C LEU A 679 49.25 58.31 17.95
N MET A 680 48.44 57.24 17.92
CA MET A 680 47.16 57.24 17.20
C MET A 680 46.12 58.17 17.84
N ARG A 681 46.11 58.30 19.18
CA ARG A 681 45.23 59.24 19.89
C ARG A 681 45.66 60.69 19.65
N GLU A 682 46.96 60.95 19.67
CA GLU A 682 47.56 62.27 19.39
C GLU A 682 47.30 62.68 17.94
N LEU A 683 47.51 61.79 16.97
CA LEU A 683 47.17 61.97 15.55
C LEU A 683 45.69 62.35 15.37
N LEU A 684 44.79 61.58 15.98
CA LEU A 684 43.34 61.82 15.90
C LEU A 684 42.93 63.13 16.58
N GLN A 685 43.49 63.46 17.74
CA GLN A 685 43.21 64.70 18.46
C GLN A 685 43.79 65.93 17.74
N PHE A 686 44.92 65.81 17.05
CA PHE A 686 45.45 66.86 16.17
C PHE A 686 44.58 67.04 14.92
N ALA A 687 44.18 65.95 14.26
CA ALA A 687 43.25 65.99 13.13
C ALA A 687 41.90 66.62 13.53
N ARG A 688 41.43 66.39 14.77
CA ARG A 688 40.21 66.99 15.33
C ARG A 688 40.24 68.53 15.37
N GLY A 689 41.41 69.16 15.37
CA GLY A 689 41.55 70.61 15.24
C GLY A 689 41.49 71.12 13.79
N GLN A 690 41.64 70.24 12.80
CA GLN A 690 41.85 70.60 11.38
C GLN A 690 40.70 70.17 10.45
N TYR A 691 39.90 69.18 10.84
CA TYR A 691 38.85 68.58 10.01
C TYR A 691 37.51 68.53 10.73
N ASP A 692 36.45 68.91 10.03
CA ASP A 692 35.08 68.98 10.55
C ASP A 692 34.44 67.57 10.63
N THR A 693 35.00 66.59 9.90
CA THR A 693 34.69 65.16 10.07
C THR A 693 35.90 64.30 9.71
N ILE A 694 36.13 63.23 10.47
CA ILE A 694 37.20 62.24 10.29
C ILE A 694 36.55 60.86 10.18
N LEU A 695 36.67 60.23 9.01
CA LEU A 695 36.17 58.89 8.74
C LEU A 695 37.32 57.88 8.67
N ILE A 696 37.13 56.70 9.25
CA ILE A 696 38.18 55.66 9.30
C ILE A 696 37.65 54.33 8.73
N ASP A 697 38.28 53.82 7.68
CA ASP A 697 38.07 52.44 7.20
C ASP A 697 38.87 51.47 8.07
N THR A 698 38.23 50.41 8.57
CA THR A 698 38.86 49.42 9.47
C THR A 698 38.46 48.00 9.09
N PRO A 699 39.33 46.99 9.29
CA PRO A 699 39.08 45.62 8.83
C PRO A 699 37.82 45.00 9.50
N PRO A 700 37.33 43.84 9.03
CA PRO A 700 36.15 43.21 9.61
C PRO A 700 36.39 42.77 11.06
N ILE A 701 35.50 43.13 11.98
CA ILE A 701 35.73 43.00 13.44
C ILE A 701 35.79 41.54 13.92
N ILE A 702 35.04 40.63 13.29
CA ILE A 702 35.10 39.20 13.63
C ILE A 702 36.44 38.59 13.21
N ALA A 703 37.10 39.15 12.18
CA ALA A 703 38.30 38.58 11.60
C ALA A 703 39.59 38.96 12.35
N VAL A 704 39.67 40.18 12.91
CA VAL A 704 40.87 40.72 13.58
C VAL A 704 40.51 41.73 14.67
N THR A 705 41.38 41.89 15.66
CA THR A 705 41.16 42.75 16.84
C THR A 705 41.29 44.26 16.57
N ASP A 706 41.92 44.66 15.46
CA ASP A 706 42.25 46.04 15.12
C ASP A 706 41.07 47.04 15.31
N PRO A 707 39.84 46.77 14.83
CA PRO A 707 38.72 47.71 14.97
C PRO A 707 38.26 47.82 16.42
N SER A 708 38.29 46.72 17.18
CA SER A 708 37.92 46.68 18.60
C SER A 708 38.87 47.52 19.46
N VAL A 709 40.12 47.68 19.03
CA VAL A 709 41.11 48.56 19.67
C VAL A 709 40.84 50.03 19.35
N LEU A 710 40.59 50.38 18.07
CA LEU A 710 40.21 51.74 17.68
C LEU A 710 38.89 52.19 18.30
N ALA A 711 37.88 51.32 18.34
CA ALA A 711 36.49 51.66 18.67
C ALA A 711 36.31 52.39 20.02
N ARG A 712 37.24 52.17 20.97
CA ARG A 712 37.26 52.81 22.30
C ARG A 712 37.61 54.30 22.29
N ILE A 713 38.22 54.79 21.22
CA ILE A 713 38.66 56.19 21.05
C ILE A 713 37.94 56.91 19.89
N MET A 714 36.88 56.30 19.35
CA MET A 714 36.00 56.88 18.34
C MET A 714 34.84 57.64 18.99
N ASP A 715 34.29 58.64 18.30
CA ASP A 715 33.03 59.26 18.73
C ASP A 715 31.83 58.39 18.31
N GLY A 716 31.94 57.67 17.19
CA GLY A 716 30.92 56.76 16.68
C GLY A 716 31.49 55.59 15.88
N VAL A 717 30.78 54.46 15.87
CA VAL A 717 31.08 53.28 15.05
C VAL A 717 29.88 52.90 14.19
N ILE A 718 30.11 52.57 12.93
CA ILE A 718 29.09 52.07 11.98
C ILE A 718 29.48 50.66 11.54
N LEU A 719 28.51 49.73 11.63
CA LEU A 719 28.69 48.34 11.20
C LEU A 719 28.02 48.10 9.84
N VAL A 720 28.81 47.72 8.84
CA VAL A 720 28.29 47.32 7.52
C VAL A 720 27.97 45.83 7.50
N VAL A 721 26.75 45.48 7.08
CA VAL A 721 26.22 44.11 6.96
C VAL A 721 25.79 43.89 5.51
N ARG A 722 26.04 42.71 4.93
CA ARG A 722 25.74 42.42 3.52
C ARG A 722 24.49 41.56 3.37
N THR A 723 23.45 42.15 2.77
CA THR A 723 22.15 41.51 2.52
C THR A 723 22.30 40.17 1.78
N ALA A 724 21.62 39.14 2.28
CA ALA A 724 21.61 37.77 1.77
C ALA A 724 22.99 37.10 1.70
N SER A 725 23.97 37.58 2.48
CA SER A 725 25.35 37.04 2.51
C SER A 725 25.91 36.93 3.93
N THR A 726 25.55 37.85 4.82
CA THR A 726 25.92 37.79 6.25
C THR A 726 24.90 36.92 7.01
N GLN A 727 25.36 36.04 7.89
CA GLN A 727 24.49 35.25 8.79
C GLN A 727 24.01 36.11 9.98
N ARG A 728 22.81 35.82 10.54
CA ARG A 728 22.33 36.56 11.73
C ARG A 728 23.27 36.36 12.93
N GLY A 729 23.73 35.12 13.16
CA GLY A 729 24.70 34.79 14.21
C GLY A 729 26.02 35.58 14.11
N ALA A 730 26.57 35.75 12.90
CA ALA A 730 27.77 36.57 12.69
C ALA A 730 27.51 38.05 13.03
N THR A 731 26.36 38.59 12.63
CA THR A 731 25.97 39.98 12.94
C THR A 731 25.87 40.20 14.46
N LEU A 732 25.27 39.26 15.19
CA LEU A 732 25.24 39.25 16.66
C LEU A 732 26.64 39.25 17.28
N MET A 733 27.56 38.40 16.79
CA MET A 733 28.93 38.33 17.31
C MET A 733 29.69 39.65 17.12
N ALA A 734 29.55 40.32 15.98
CA ALA A 734 30.19 41.62 15.72
C ALA A 734 29.66 42.73 16.64
N VAL A 735 28.34 42.78 16.87
CA VAL A 735 27.71 43.73 17.80
C VAL A 735 28.17 43.48 19.24
N GLU A 736 28.23 42.23 19.65
CA GLU A 736 28.65 41.84 21.00
C GLU A 736 30.14 42.13 21.24
N GLN A 737 31.01 41.98 20.23
CA GLN A 737 32.40 42.45 20.29
C GLN A 737 32.50 43.98 20.47
N LEU A 738 31.72 44.76 19.72
CA LEU A 738 31.65 46.22 19.89
C LEU A 738 31.13 46.61 21.28
N ARG A 739 30.08 45.95 21.77
CA ARG A 739 29.50 46.18 23.10
C ARG A 739 30.51 45.91 24.22
N ARG A 740 31.28 44.81 24.13
CA ARG A 740 32.30 44.42 25.12
C ARG A 740 33.42 45.45 25.29
N VAL A 741 33.83 46.11 24.21
CA VAL A 741 34.82 47.19 24.28
C VAL A 741 34.22 48.56 24.59
N GLN A 742 32.90 48.63 24.85
CA GLN A 742 32.13 49.85 25.10
C GLN A 742 32.17 50.84 23.92
N ALA A 743 32.18 50.31 22.68
CA ALA A 743 32.15 51.12 21.48
C ALA A 743 30.83 51.89 21.32
N PRO A 744 30.86 53.18 20.91
CA PRO A 744 29.66 53.95 20.59
C PRO A 744 29.09 53.54 19.23
N LEU A 745 28.45 52.36 19.15
CA LEU A 745 27.75 51.89 17.95
C LEU A 745 26.59 52.83 17.61
N VAL A 746 26.74 53.58 16.52
CA VAL A 746 25.74 54.51 15.97
C VAL A 746 24.64 53.73 15.24
N GLY A 747 25.00 52.62 14.59
CA GLY A 747 24.05 51.71 13.96
C GLY A 747 24.61 50.89 12.81
N VAL A 748 23.70 50.27 12.06
CA VAL A 748 23.99 49.31 10.99
C VAL A 748 23.67 49.88 9.62
N VAL A 749 24.46 49.50 8.61
CA VAL A 749 24.21 49.80 7.20
C VAL A 749 24.04 48.49 6.44
N LEU A 750 22.86 48.25 5.88
CA LEU A 750 22.59 47.11 5.01
C LEU A 750 23.05 47.42 3.59
N ASN A 751 24.03 46.65 3.10
CA ASN A 751 24.65 46.86 1.79
C ASN A 751 24.38 45.70 0.82
N GLY A 752 24.26 46.04 -0.48
CA GLY A 752 24.10 45.07 -1.56
C GLY A 752 22.66 44.67 -1.84
N ILE A 753 21.67 45.49 -1.47
CA ILE A 753 20.25 45.18 -1.62
C ILE A 753 19.87 45.07 -3.10
N SER A 754 19.29 43.93 -3.49
CA SER A 754 18.82 43.68 -4.86
C SER A 754 17.41 44.24 -5.05
N THR A 755 17.26 45.17 -5.99
CA THR A 755 16.02 45.93 -6.24
C THR A 755 14.80 45.09 -6.61
N GLY A 756 14.99 43.83 -7.05
CA GLY A 756 13.89 42.93 -7.44
C GLY A 756 13.35 42.01 -6.34
N ASN A 757 13.96 41.98 -5.14
CA ASN A 757 13.76 40.88 -4.18
C ASN A 757 13.32 41.30 -2.76
N PHE A 758 12.83 42.53 -2.54
CA PHE A 758 12.31 42.91 -1.21
C PHE A 758 11.06 43.79 -1.22
N TYR A 759 10.12 43.55 -0.29
CA TYR A 759 8.77 44.11 -0.35
C TYR A 759 8.67 45.61 -0.02
N GLY A 760 9.73 46.20 0.57
CA GLY A 760 9.88 47.65 0.67
C GLY A 760 10.19 48.33 -0.67
N SER A 761 10.62 47.59 -1.71
CA SER A 761 11.00 48.20 -2.99
C SER A 761 9.80 48.79 -3.74
N LEU A 762 8.58 48.27 -3.58
CA LEU A 762 7.39 48.85 -4.22
C LEU A 762 7.14 50.30 -3.74
N TYR A 763 7.17 50.55 -2.43
CA TYR A 763 7.03 51.91 -1.89
C TYR A 763 8.18 52.82 -2.35
N TYR A 764 9.43 52.35 -2.22
CA TYR A 764 10.62 53.13 -2.58
C TYR A 764 10.70 53.42 -4.08
N GLN A 765 10.33 52.45 -4.93
CA GLN A 765 10.34 52.55 -6.39
C GLN A 765 9.17 53.38 -6.91
N GLN A 766 8.01 53.37 -6.24
CA GLN A 766 6.87 54.21 -6.60
C GLN A 766 7.11 55.68 -6.21
N TYR A 767 7.73 55.95 -5.05
CA TYR A 767 8.27 57.28 -4.72
C TYR A 767 9.33 57.72 -5.72
N TYR A 768 10.31 56.85 -6.04
CA TYR A 768 11.38 57.13 -6.99
C TYR A 768 10.84 57.45 -8.40
N TYR A 769 9.81 56.73 -8.88
CA TYR A 769 9.15 57.05 -10.14
C TYR A 769 8.55 58.46 -10.10
N TYR A 770 7.83 58.79 -9.03
CA TYR A 770 7.17 60.10 -8.86
C TYR A 770 8.15 61.28 -8.93
N TYR A 771 9.37 61.12 -8.40
CA TYR A 771 10.42 62.16 -8.41
C TYR A 771 11.38 62.10 -9.61
N THR A 772 11.28 61.12 -10.51
CA THR A 772 12.18 61.01 -11.69
C THR A 772 11.50 61.22 -13.03
N THR A 773 10.16 61.19 -13.12
CA THR A 773 9.44 61.28 -14.40
C THR A 773 9.22 62.68 -14.98
N ASP A 774 9.89 63.71 -14.46
CA ASP A 774 9.85 65.07 -15.05
C ASP A 774 10.94 65.32 -16.11
N GLY A 775 11.66 64.25 -16.51
CA GLY A 775 12.72 64.28 -17.53
C GLY A 775 12.53 63.26 -18.66
N GLN A 776 12.27 63.75 -19.87
CA GLN A 776 12.32 63.03 -21.17
C GLN A 776 11.27 61.92 -21.44
N LYS A 777 10.09 62.32 -21.94
CA LYS A 777 9.19 61.44 -22.72
C LYS A 777 9.76 61.15 -24.13
N LYS A 778 10.58 60.09 -24.30
CA LYS A 778 10.89 59.53 -25.63
C LYS A 778 9.99 58.34 -25.98
N ARG A 779 8.99 58.58 -26.85
CA ARG A 779 8.14 57.54 -27.45
C ARG A 779 8.99 56.50 -28.21
N ARG A 780 8.93 55.23 -27.81
CA ARG A 780 9.44 54.10 -28.60
C ARG A 780 8.24 53.27 -29.11
N LYS A 781 7.93 53.35 -30.42
CA LYS A 781 6.86 52.55 -31.03
C LYS A 781 7.24 51.06 -30.96
N VAL A 782 6.34 50.23 -30.42
CA VAL A 782 6.42 48.77 -30.56
C VAL A 782 5.79 48.39 -31.90
N LYS A 783 6.56 47.73 -32.79
CA LYS A 783 5.98 47.01 -33.92
C LYS A 783 5.40 45.70 -33.38
N LYS A 784 4.07 45.51 -33.45
CA LYS A 784 3.50 44.17 -33.46
C LYS A 784 3.95 43.49 -34.75
N GLN A 785 4.48 42.29 -34.64
CA GLN A 785 4.73 41.40 -35.77
C GLN A 785 3.72 40.27 -35.67
N GLN A 786 2.73 40.25 -36.57
CA GLN A 786 1.88 39.07 -36.75
C GLN A 786 2.71 38.03 -37.50
N GLN A 787 2.72 36.80 -36.99
CA GLN A 787 3.04 35.63 -37.80
C GLN A 787 1.78 34.77 -37.86
N SER A 788 1.23 34.71 -39.07
CA SER A 788 0.37 33.64 -39.52
C SER A 788 1.24 32.68 -40.32
N VAL A 789 1.47 31.48 -39.79
CA VAL A 789 1.32 30.14 -40.40
C VAL A 789 1.18 29.19 -39.22
#